data_AF-A0A1H0DG56-F1
#
_entry.id   AF-A0A1H0DG56-F1
#
_cell.length_a   1.000
_cell.length_b   1.000
_cell.length_c   1.000
_cell.angle_alpha   90.00
_cell.angle_beta   90.00
_cell.angle_gamma   90.00
#
_symmetry.space_group_name_H-M   'P 1'
#
loop_
_entity.id
_entity.type
_entity.pdbx_description
1 polymer ?
#
loop_
_entity_poly.entity_id
_entity_poly.type
_entity_poly.pdbx_seq_one_letter_code
_entity_poly.pdbx_strand_id
1 'polypeptide(L)'
;MSKTPQPKKPDNTDQDQFLTILSREDALARFEAALFPRDVPRESRPLAEALGCALAEDVVAPIDVPPFDRSNVDGFAVRSADLASAGEASPVRMMLNDEVIACGVAPMRPVLSGTATSIATGGPVPRGADAIVMVEHTQPAGPRAIEIRRAASPGQFVSYAGSDIARGEALLRAGTVIGSREIGMLAACGIAEVAVARRPRVAILSTGDELVQPGQLLRPAAIYDTNGAIVTAAIIENGGEAEFLGAIADDETLLEAAMRQALDTCDMLVLSGGTSKGAGDVSHRIIGRLGQPGIIAHGVALKPGKPLCLAVCGGKPVIILPGFPTSAMFTFHDMIVPVLRRMAGLPPRSDAKVTAKIPVRISSELGRTEFVMVSLVEGADGLIAYPTGKGSGAITSFAQADGFLRIDALAEQLPAGAQAEVTLFTPHVRVPDLVIVGSHCTGLDLVTAPLARAGLVVRSIAVGSLGGLAAAKRGECDFAPIHLFNEKTETYNTPYLADGLELVSGWRRMQGIVFRKGDRRFEGLSAEEAVRAALADFACIMVNRNQGAGTRILIDRLLGGATPDGYWNQPRSHNAVAAAVAQHRADWGMTIAPVAHASNLGFIPFAEEHYDFALVKARKQRPAVQAFLDALASNEGRAALEQAGFRPA
;
A
#
# COMPACT_ATOMS: atom_id res chain seq x y z
N MET A 1 -23.77 -58.07 34.05
CA MET A 1 -23.32 -58.43 32.69
C MET A 1 -23.32 -57.17 31.85
N SER A 2 -22.13 -56.63 31.65
CA SER A 2 -21.85 -55.42 30.87
C SER A 2 -21.99 -55.71 29.37
N LYS A 3 -22.72 -54.88 28.63
CA LYS A 3 -22.60 -54.76 27.17
C LYS A 3 -22.02 -53.39 26.86
N THR A 4 -20.74 -53.42 26.52
CA THR A 4 -19.90 -52.30 26.08
C THR A 4 -20.51 -51.62 24.84
N PRO A 5 -20.55 -50.28 24.76
CA PRO A 5 -20.87 -49.59 23.52
C PRO A 5 -19.68 -49.65 22.56
N GLN A 6 -19.92 -49.99 21.29
CA GLN A 6 -18.94 -49.91 20.22
C GLN A 6 -18.52 -48.44 19.97
N PRO A 7 -17.24 -48.17 19.67
CA PRO A 7 -16.80 -46.82 19.33
C PRO A 7 -17.37 -46.39 17.98
N LYS A 8 -17.80 -45.12 17.90
CA LYS A 8 -18.13 -44.44 16.63
C LYS A 8 -16.93 -44.57 15.69
N LYS A 9 -17.18 -45.00 14.45
CA LYS A 9 -16.20 -44.93 13.36
C LYS A 9 -15.71 -43.48 13.20
N PRO A 10 -14.43 -43.25 12.93
CA PRO A 10 -13.92 -41.91 12.64
C PRO A 10 -14.59 -41.37 11.37
N ASP A 11 -14.88 -40.06 11.37
CA ASP A 11 -15.44 -39.34 10.24
C ASP A 11 -14.61 -39.58 8.96
N ASN A 12 -15.35 -39.82 7.88
CA ASN A 12 -14.82 -40.06 6.55
C ASN A 12 -13.98 -38.84 6.10
N THR A 13 -12.70 -39.04 5.78
CA THR A 13 -11.77 -38.01 5.30
C THR A 13 -11.97 -37.64 3.82
N ASP A 14 -13.20 -37.74 3.32
CA ASP A 14 -13.51 -37.34 1.94
C ASP A 14 -13.48 -35.81 1.86
N GLN A 15 -12.46 -35.28 1.18
CA GLN A 15 -12.40 -33.87 0.85
C GLN A 15 -13.35 -33.60 -0.32
N ASP A 16 -14.46 -32.90 -0.06
CA ASP A 16 -15.29 -32.35 -1.12
C ASP A 16 -14.42 -31.53 -2.07
N GLN A 17 -14.38 -31.94 -3.34
CA GLN A 17 -13.62 -31.22 -4.36
C GLN A 17 -14.33 -29.91 -4.67
N PHE A 18 -13.55 -28.83 -4.87
CA PHE A 18 -14.08 -27.55 -5.34
C PHE A 18 -14.96 -27.78 -6.57
N LEU A 19 -16.17 -27.22 -6.55
CA LEU A 19 -17.04 -27.11 -7.72
C LEU A 19 -16.19 -26.49 -8.85
N THR A 20 -15.98 -27.22 -9.96
CA THR A 20 -15.23 -26.83 -11.17
C THR A 20 -14.36 -25.56 -11.07
N ILE A 21 -13.03 -25.73 -10.92
CA ILE A 21 -12.08 -24.60 -10.91
C ILE A 21 -12.17 -23.81 -12.23
N LEU A 22 -12.41 -22.50 -12.14
CA LEU A 22 -12.48 -21.62 -13.31
C LEU A 22 -11.15 -20.88 -13.54
N SER A 23 -10.89 -20.49 -14.79
CA SER A 23 -9.84 -19.52 -15.09
C SER A 23 -10.17 -18.16 -14.46
N ARG A 24 -9.17 -17.29 -14.28
CA ARG A 24 -9.39 -15.93 -13.78
C ARG A 24 -10.37 -15.18 -14.69
N GLU A 25 -10.13 -15.24 -16.00
CA GLU A 25 -10.90 -14.55 -17.02
C GLU A 25 -12.37 -15.03 -17.02
N ASP A 26 -12.60 -16.34 -16.96
CA ASP A 26 -13.96 -16.89 -16.92
C ASP A 26 -14.69 -16.55 -15.63
N ALA A 27 -14.01 -16.62 -14.48
CA ALA A 27 -14.59 -16.29 -13.19
C ALA A 27 -15.04 -14.82 -13.14
N LEU A 28 -14.19 -13.89 -13.59
CA LEU A 28 -14.52 -12.47 -13.64
C LEU A 28 -15.66 -12.19 -14.63
N ALA A 29 -15.58 -12.74 -15.85
CA ALA A 29 -16.61 -12.54 -16.87
C ALA A 29 -17.99 -13.03 -16.42
N ARG A 30 -18.07 -14.21 -15.80
CA ARG A 30 -19.33 -14.75 -15.27
C ARG A 30 -19.85 -13.93 -14.10
N PHE A 31 -18.97 -13.48 -13.21
CA PHE A 31 -19.35 -12.66 -12.05
C PHE A 31 -19.89 -11.30 -12.49
N GLU A 32 -19.25 -10.64 -13.45
CA GLU A 32 -19.74 -9.40 -14.04
C GLU A 32 -21.06 -9.59 -14.78
N ALA A 33 -21.20 -10.67 -15.57
CA ALA A 33 -22.44 -10.96 -16.28
C ALA A 33 -23.63 -11.22 -15.35
N ALA A 34 -23.38 -11.74 -14.15
CA ALA A 34 -24.41 -11.95 -13.12
C ALA A 34 -24.82 -10.66 -12.38
N LEU A 35 -24.01 -9.60 -12.46
CA LEU A 35 -24.21 -8.34 -11.74
C LEU A 35 -24.62 -7.16 -12.63
N PHE A 36 -24.25 -7.20 -13.91
CA PHE A 36 -24.42 -6.09 -14.84
C PHE A 36 -25.24 -6.49 -16.09
N PRO A 37 -25.98 -5.56 -16.72
CA PRO A 37 -26.11 -4.14 -16.36
C PRO A 37 -26.91 -3.93 -15.07
N ARG A 38 -26.46 -2.99 -14.25
CA ARG A 38 -27.18 -2.49 -13.07
C ARG A 38 -27.12 -0.98 -13.05
N ASP A 39 -28.19 -0.38 -12.57
CA ASP A 39 -28.20 1.06 -12.34
C ASP A 39 -27.23 1.41 -11.22
N VAL A 40 -26.50 2.51 -11.41
CA VAL A 40 -25.67 3.11 -10.38
C VAL A 40 -26.57 4.05 -9.59
N PRO A 41 -26.86 3.78 -8.30
CA PRO A 41 -27.67 4.69 -7.49
C PRO A 41 -27.01 6.06 -7.45
N ARG A 42 -27.83 7.12 -7.49
CA ARG A 42 -27.36 8.51 -7.44
C ARG A 42 -27.86 9.21 -6.18
N GLU A 43 -27.11 10.20 -5.72
CA GLU A 43 -27.45 11.04 -4.59
C GLU A 43 -26.97 12.48 -4.81
N SER A 44 -27.63 13.44 -4.17
CA SER A 44 -27.11 14.82 -4.09
C SER A 44 -26.09 14.89 -2.96
N ARG A 45 -24.91 15.43 -3.21
CA ARG A 45 -23.90 15.70 -2.18
C ARG A 45 -23.50 17.18 -2.19
N PRO A 46 -23.22 17.76 -1.01
CA PRO A 46 -22.52 19.04 -0.91
C PRO A 46 -21.19 18.99 -1.65
N LEU A 47 -20.80 20.10 -2.29
CA LEU A 47 -19.58 20.18 -3.09
C LEU A 47 -18.32 19.80 -2.28
N ALA A 48 -18.30 20.13 -0.98
CA ALA A 48 -17.21 19.79 -0.06
C ALA A 48 -17.03 18.27 0.16
N GLU A 49 -18.08 17.49 -0.08
CA GLU A 49 -18.10 16.03 0.11
C GLU A 49 -18.09 15.26 -1.22
N ALA A 50 -18.06 15.97 -2.34
CA ALA A 50 -18.12 15.40 -3.69
C ALA A 50 -16.75 14.94 -4.22
N LEU A 51 -15.64 15.29 -3.55
CA LEU A 51 -14.29 14.92 -3.97
C LEU A 51 -14.14 13.39 -4.13
N GLY A 52 -13.67 12.97 -5.29
CA GLY A 52 -13.45 11.56 -5.63
C GLY A 52 -14.71 10.81 -6.07
N CYS A 53 -15.90 11.42 -6.03
CA CYS A 53 -17.12 10.82 -6.59
C CYS A 53 -17.17 11.03 -8.12
N ALA A 54 -17.93 10.17 -8.81
CA ALA A 54 -18.27 10.38 -10.22
C ALA A 54 -19.60 11.15 -10.34
N LEU A 55 -19.70 12.09 -11.27
CA LEU A 55 -20.96 12.77 -11.58
C LEU A 55 -22.01 11.79 -12.11
N ALA A 56 -23.24 11.90 -11.64
CA ALA A 56 -24.35 11.07 -12.11
C ALA A 56 -24.99 11.63 -13.39
N GLU A 57 -24.86 12.92 -13.65
CA GLU A 57 -25.44 13.62 -14.79
C GLU A 57 -24.53 14.75 -15.28
N ASP A 58 -24.80 15.22 -16.50
CA ASP A 58 -24.12 16.38 -17.05
C ASP A 58 -24.46 17.63 -16.22
N VAL A 59 -23.45 18.44 -15.93
CA VAL A 59 -23.62 19.71 -15.23
C VAL A 59 -23.50 20.85 -16.22
N VAL A 60 -24.49 21.73 -16.22
CA VAL A 60 -24.58 22.89 -17.12
C VAL A 60 -24.41 24.16 -16.31
N ALA A 61 -23.71 25.15 -16.88
CA ALA A 61 -23.46 26.43 -16.24
C ALA A 61 -24.77 27.19 -16.00
N PRO A 62 -25.16 27.48 -14.74
CA PRO A 62 -26.38 28.23 -14.44
C PRO A 62 -26.22 29.74 -14.69
N ILE A 63 -24.97 30.22 -14.74
CA ILE A 63 -24.58 31.63 -14.88
C ILE A 63 -23.43 31.76 -15.87
N ASP A 64 -23.25 32.97 -16.37
CA ASP A 64 -22.02 33.38 -17.06
C ASP A 64 -20.88 33.57 -16.05
N VAL A 65 -19.65 33.24 -16.45
CA VAL A 65 -18.42 33.56 -15.70
C VAL A 65 -17.48 34.34 -16.61
N PRO A 66 -17.15 35.60 -16.27
CA PRO A 66 -17.79 36.42 -15.24
C PRO A 66 -19.28 36.69 -15.56
N PRO A 67 -20.14 37.02 -14.57
CA PRO A 67 -21.58 37.26 -14.79
C PRO A 67 -21.91 38.66 -15.32
N PHE A 68 -20.91 39.51 -15.48
CA PHE A 68 -21.00 40.87 -15.99
C PHE A 68 -19.67 41.25 -16.63
N ASP A 69 -19.70 42.25 -17.51
CA ASP A 69 -18.49 42.85 -18.07
C ASP A 69 -17.66 43.46 -16.93
N ARG A 70 -16.39 43.08 -16.83
CA ARG A 70 -15.52 43.54 -15.75
C ARG A 70 -14.21 44.10 -16.27
N SER A 71 -13.62 45.01 -15.49
CA SER A 71 -12.29 45.54 -15.77
C SER A 71 -11.19 44.50 -15.53
N ASN A 72 -10.20 44.42 -16.42
CA ASN A 72 -9.00 43.59 -16.25
C ASN A 72 -7.84 44.33 -15.55
N VAL A 73 -7.99 45.63 -15.30
CA VAL A 73 -6.95 46.51 -14.75
C VAL A 73 -7.56 47.57 -13.83
N ASP A 74 -6.73 48.19 -13.00
CA ASP A 74 -7.13 49.39 -12.26
C ASP A 74 -7.05 50.60 -13.19
N GLY A 75 -8.06 51.48 -13.14
CA GLY A 75 -8.06 52.66 -14.00
C GLY A 75 -9.40 53.37 -14.10
N PHE A 76 -9.76 53.71 -15.34
CA PHE A 76 -10.93 54.54 -15.64
C PHE A 76 -11.75 53.94 -16.77
N ALA A 77 -13.03 53.68 -16.48
CA ALA A 77 -14.03 53.29 -17.47
C ALA A 77 -14.39 54.51 -18.32
N VAL A 78 -14.24 54.36 -19.64
CA VAL A 78 -14.37 55.43 -20.63
C VAL A 78 -15.19 54.98 -21.83
N ARG A 79 -15.56 55.96 -22.66
CA ARG A 79 -16.01 55.73 -24.04
C ARG A 79 -14.80 55.83 -24.97
N SER A 80 -14.45 54.74 -25.63
CA SER A 80 -13.37 54.65 -26.61
C SER A 80 -13.47 55.74 -27.68
N ALA A 81 -14.69 56.08 -28.10
CA ALA A 81 -14.97 57.15 -29.06
C ALA A 81 -14.51 58.55 -28.60
N ASP A 82 -14.57 58.85 -27.30
CA ASP A 82 -14.09 60.14 -26.77
C ASP A 82 -12.55 60.23 -26.80
N LEU A 83 -11.86 59.09 -26.95
CA LEU A 83 -10.40 58.99 -26.94
C LEU A 83 -9.80 58.71 -28.32
N ALA A 84 -10.60 58.68 -29.39
CA ALA A 84 -10.12 58.34 -30.73
C ALA A 84 -8.97 59.24 -31.24
N SER A 85 -8.94 60.51 -30.81
CA SER A 85 -7.89 61.49 -31.15
C SER A 85 -6.84 61.70 -30.05
N ALA A 86 -6.87 60.92 -28.97
CA ALA A 86 -5.94 61.08 -27.87
C ALA A 86 -4.52 60.67 -28.29
N GLY A 87 -3.56 61.57 -28.08
CA GLY A 87 -2.16 61.35 -28.39
C GLY A 87 -1.25 62.21 -27.50
N GLU A 88 0.06 61.96 -27.53
CA GLU A 88 1.04 62.70 -26.70
C GLU A 88 1.01 64.21 -26.94
N ALA A 89 0.84 64.62 -28.20
CA ALA A 89 0.74 66.03 -28.59
C ALA A 89 -0.68 66.61 -28.45
N SER A 90 -1.69 65.75 -28.25
CA SER A 90 -3.11 66.11 -28.19
C SER A 90 -3.83 65.30 -27.10
N PRO A 91 -3.52 65.54 -25.83
CA PRO A 91 -4.19 64.84 -24.73
C PRO A 91 -5.68 65.17 -24.69
N VAL A 92 -6.50 64.17 -24.34
CA VAL A 92 -7.93 64.35 -24.09
C VAL A 92 -8.16 64.49 -22.59
N ARG A 93 -8.87 65.54 -22.20
CA ARG A 93 -9.29 65.76 -20.82
C ARG A 93 -10.68 65.17 -20.59
N MET A 94 -10.80 64.31 -19.58
CA MET A 94 -12.05 63.66 -19.18
C MET A 94 -12.45 64.11 -17.77
N MET A 95 -13.72 64.42 -17.58
CA MET A 95 -14.28 64.74 -16.26
C MET A 95 -14.58 63.46 -15.48
N LEU A 96 -14.11 63.37 -14.23
CA LEU A 96 -14.43 62.23 -13.39
C LEU A 96 -15.86 62.33 -12.87
N ASN A 97 -16.61 61.26 -13.04
CA ASN A 97 -17.85 61.04 -12.32
C ASN A 97 -17.56 60.99 -10.82
N ASP A 98 -18.53 61.45 -10.03
CA ASP A 98 -18.49 61.37 -8.57
C ASP A 98 -18.94 59.97 -8.11
N GLU A 99 -18.16 58.98 -8.53
CA GLU A 99 -18.34 57.55 -8.27
C GLU A 99 -16.99 56.82 -8.45
N VAL A 100 -16.74 55.83 -7.58
CA VAL A 100 -15.61 54.90 -7.67
C VAL A 100 -16.15 53.48 -7.61
N ILE A 101 -15.89 52.69 -8.65
CA ILE A 101 -16.39 51.32 -8.78
C ILE A 101 -15.35 50.36 -8.21
N ALA A 102 -15.64 49.82 -7.02
CA ALA A 102 -14.87 48.76 -6.39
C ALA A 102 -15.49 47.37 -6.67
N CYS A 103 -14.73 46.30 -6.43
CA CYS A 103 -15.25 44.93 -6.50
C CYS A 103 -16.46 44.75 -5.57
N GLY A 104 -17.53 44.14 -6.09
CA GLY A 104 -18.78 43.92 -5.36
C GLY A 104 -19.70 45.13 -5.27
N VAL A 105 -19.36 46.27 -5.88
CA VAL A 105 -20.21 47.47 -5.92
C VAL A 105 -20.81 47.65 -7.32
N ALA A 106 -22.14 47.73 -7.39
CA ALA A 106 -22.83 47.96 -8.66
C ALA A 106 -22.71 49.43 -9.09
N PRO A 107 -22.39 49.72 -10.36
CA PRO A 107 -22.32 51.09 -10.86
C PRO A 107 -23.70 51.77 -10.87
N MET A 108 -23.75 53.02 -10.40
CA MET A 108 -24.96 53.83 -10.30
C MET A 108 -25.04 54.92 -11.37
N ARG A 109 -23.90 55.38 -11.90
CA ARG A 109 -23.86 56.45 -12.90
C ARG A 109 -23.37 55.93 -14.25
N PRO A 110 -23.94 56.41 -15.37
CA PRO A 110 -23.41 56.10 -16.69
C PRO A 110 -22.15 56.90 -16.99
N VAL A 111 -21.32 56.38 -17.89
CA VAL A 111 -20.25 57.13 -18.53
C VAL A 111 -20.82 57.84 -19.76
N LEU A 112 -20.90 59.16 -19.69
CA LEU A 112 -21.36 60.05 -20.77
C LEU A 112 -20.16 60.62 -21.56
N SER A 113 -20.42 61.31 -22.68
CA SER A 113 -19.34 61.95 -23.48
C SER A 113 -18.49 62.88 -22.63
N GLY A 114 -17.17 62.73 -22.72
CA GLY A 114 -16.21 63.55 -22.00
C GLY A 114 -16.15 63.25 -20.50
N THR A 115 -16.74 62.15 -20.03
CA THR A 115 -16.69 61.71 -18.63
C THR A 115 -16.02 60.34 -18.48
N ALA A 116 -15.44 60.07 -17.32
CA ALA A 116 -14.84 58.79 -16.98
C ALA A 116 -15.19 58.40 -15.53
N THR A 117 -15.26 57.11 -15.22
CA THR A 117 -15.51 56.64 -13.84
C THR A 117 -14.32 55.83 -13.36
N SER A 118 -13.82 56.10 -12.15
CA SER A 118 -12.74 55.31 -11.56
C SER A 118 -13.24 53.89 -11.29
N ILE A 119 -12.44 52.90 -11.66
CA ILE A 119 -12.81 51.48 -11.58
C ILE A 119 -11.60 50.64 -11.19
N ALA A 120 -11.80 49.73 -10.24
CA ALA A 120 -10.80 48.73 -9.86
C ALA A 120 -10.85 47.50 -10.78
N THR A 121 -9.76 46.75 -10.82
CA THR A 121 -9.67 45.42 -11.43
C THR A 121 -10.77 44.52 -10.87
N GLY A 122 -11.57 43.90 -11.74
CA GLY A 122 -12.73 43.10 -11.37
C GLY A 122 -14.01 43.91 -11.13
N GLY A 123 -13.96 45.25 -11.14
CA GLY A 123 -15.12 46.12 -11.04
C GLY A 123 -16.07 45.94 -12.24
N PRO A 124 -17.41 46.00 -12.05
CA PRO A 124 -18.37 45.94 -13.15
C PRO A 124 -18.28 47.17 -14.06
N VAL A 125 -18.28 46.97 -15.37
CA VAL A 125 -18.22 48.07 -16.34
C VAL A 125 -19.53 48.88 -16.30
N PRO A 126 -19.48 50.22 -16.07
CA PRO A 126 -20.68 51.05 -15.97
C PRO A 126 -21.34 51.25 -17.34
N ARG A 127 -22.66 51.47 -17.33
CA ARG A 127 -23.43 51.75 -18.55
C ARG A 127 -22.80 52.90 -19.35
N GLY A 128 -22.56 52.67 -20.64
CA GLY A 128 -22.01 53.68 -21.54
C GLY A 128 -20.50 53.60 -21.71
N ALA A 129 -19.77 52.93 -20.82
CA ALA A 129 -18.36 52.62 -21.06
C ALA A 129 -18.22 51.39 -21.96
N ASP A 130 -17.19 51.39 -22.80
CA ASP A 130 -16.84 50.27 -23.69
C ASP A 130 -15.34 49.93 -23.66
N ALA A 131 -14.52 50.66 -22.88
CA ALA A 131 -13.10 50.42 -22.71
C ALA A 131 -12.63 50.89 -21.33
N ILE A 132 -11.53 50.32 -20.84
CA ILE A 132 -10.83 50.77 -19.63
C ILE A 132 -9.46 51.33 -20.02
N VAL A 133 -9.09 52.46 -19.42
CA VAL A 133 -7.72 53.00 -19.51
C VAL A 133 -7.03 52.80 -18.18
N MET A 134 -5.87 52.14 -18.21
CA MET A 134 -5.03 51.89 -17.03
C MET A 134 -4.68 53.20 -16.31
N VAL A 135 -4.65 53.17 -14.97
CA VAL A 135 -4.31 54.35 -14.16
C VAL A 135 -2.93 54.93 -14.54
N GLU A 136 -1.97 54.07 -14.90
CA GLU A 136 -0.63 54.41 -15.36
C GLU A 136 -0.61 55.14 -16.71
N HIS A 137 -1.73 55.19 -17.42
CA HIS A 137 -1.88 55.89 -18.70
C HIS A 137 -2.69 57.18 -18.58
N THR A 138 -2.90 57.64 -17.35
CA THR A 138 -3.63 58.87 -17.04
C THR A 138 -2.81 59.81 -16.16
N GLN A 139 -3.08 61.11 -16.24
CA GLN A 139 -2.52 62.11 -15.34
C GLN A 139 -3.64 62.95 -14.70
N PRO A 140 -3.54 63.37 -13.44
CA PRO A 140 -4.51 64.27 -12.84
C PRO A 140 -4.57 65.62 -13.57
N ALA A 141 -5.78 66.07 -13.94
CA ALA A 141 -6.03 67.33 -14.66
C ALA A 141 -6.95 68.27 -13.86
N GLY A 142 -6.72 68.34 -12.55
CA GLY A 142 -7.53 69.07 -11.56
C GLY A 142 -8.26 68.12 -10.59
N PRO A 143 -9.14 68.65 -9.71
CA PRO A 143 -9.71 67.87 -8.61
C PRO A 143 -10.72 66.78 -9.03
N ARG A 144 -11.33 66.90 -10.22
CA ARG A 144 -12.28 65.92 -10.77
C ARG A 144 -12.09 65.71 -12.28
N ALA A 145 -10.85 65.65 -12.72
CA ALA A 145 -10.55 65.40 -14.12
C ALA A 145 -9.22 64.66 -14.28
N ILE A 146 -9.13 63.90 -15.36
CA ILE A 146 -7.92 63.21 -15.79
C ILE A 146 -7.58 63.61 -17.21
N GLU A 147 -6.31 63.50 -17.55
CA GLU A 147 -5.76 63.65 -18.88
C GLU A 147 -5.33 62.28 -19.41
N ILE A 148 -5.73 61.96 -20.63
CA ILE A 148 -5.42 60.69 -21.29
C ILE A 148 -4.68 61.01 -22.61
N ARG A 149 -3.49 60.42 -22.76
CA ARG A 149 -2.56 60.66 -23.88
C ARG A 149 -2.52 59.52 -24.90
N ARG A 150 -3.35 58.49 -24.71
CA ARG A 150 -3.42 57.31 -25.57
C ARG A 150 -4.87 57.04 -25.96
N ALA A 151 -5.09 56.74 -27.23
CA ALA A 151 -6.38 56.23 -27.67
C ALA A 151 -6.70 54.88 -27.00
N ALA A 152 -7.99 54.61 -26.80
CA ALA A 152 -8.49 53.33 -26.34
C ALA A 152 -9.33 52.67 -27.43
N SER A 153 -9.17 51.37 -27.63
CA SER A 153 -10.00 50.59 -28.55
C SER A 153 -11.26 50.06 -27.84
N PRO A 154 -12.39 49.90 -28.54
CA PRO A 154 -13.55 49.19 -27.99
C PRO A 154 -13.16 47.81 -27.44
N GLY A 155 -13.64 47.47 -26.25
CA GLY A 155 -13.35 46.22 -25.52
C GLY A 155 -11.98 46.16 -24.85
N GLN A 156 -11.16 47.21 -24.96
CA GLN A 156 -9.83 47.21 -24.37
C GLN A 156 -9.89 47.05 -22.84
N PHE A 157 -9.16 46.06 -22.34
CA PHE A 157 -9.10 45.67 -20.92
C PHE A 157 -10.47 45.35 -20.29
N VAL A 158 -11.45 44.92 -21.09
CA VAL A 158 -12.73 44.40 -20.62
C VAL A 158 -12.77 42.89 -20.83
N SER A 159 -13.11 42.15 -19.77
CA SER A 159 -13.57 40.77 -19.89
C SER A 159 -15.09 40.76 -19.88
N TYR A 160 -15.68 40.41 -21.01
CA TYR A 160 -17.14 40.37 -21.18
C TYR A 160 -17.77 39.25 -20.36
N ALA A 161 -19.04 39.43 -20.04
CA ALA A 161 -19.85 38.38 -19.42
C ALA A 161 -19.75 37.08 -20.23
N GLY A 162 -19.49 35.97 -19.55
CA GLY A 162 -19.44 34.64 -20.15
C GLY A 162 -18.21 34.35 -21.01
N SER A 163 -17.18 35.19 -20.95
CA SER A 163 -15.93 35.01 -21.72
C SER A 163 -15.08 33.81 -21.28
N ASP A 164 -15.31 33.26 -20.08
CA ASP A 164 -14.68 32.03 -19.60
C ASP A 164 -15.68 30.86 -19.67
N ILE A 165 -16.86 31.02 -19.06
CA ILE A 165 -17.94 30.03 -19.07
C ILE A 165 -19.24 30.72 -19.46
N ALA A 166 -19.89 30.26 -20.53
CA ALA A 166 -21.18 30.79 -20.93
C ALA A 166 -22.34 30.08 -20.21
N ARG A 167 -23.37 30.83 -19.81
CA ARG A 167 -24.61 30.23 -19.28
C ARG A 167 -25.20 29.24 -20.28
N GLY A 168 -25.51 28.03 -19.81
CA GLY A 168 -26.02 26.96 -20.66
C GLY A 168 -24.93 26.08 -21.29
N GLU A 169 -23.66 26.43 -21.14
CA GLU A 169 -22.53 25.59 -21.54
C GLU A 169 -22.42 24.35 -20.64
N ALA A 170 -22.04 23.21 -21.23
CA ALA A 170 -21.78 22.00 -20.46
C ALA A 170 -20.43 22.13 -19.74
N LEU A 171 -20.47 22.20 -18.40
CA LEU A 171 -19.28 22.26 -17.55
C LEU A 171 -18.58 20.90 -17.49
N LEU A 172 -19.34 19.87 -17.10
CA LEU A 172 -18.85 18.52 -16.85
C LEU A 172 -19.85 17.52 -17.37
N ARG A 173 -19.36 16.33 -17.77
CA ARG A 173 -20.21 15.24 -18.24
C ARG A 173 -20.43 14.21 -17.15
N ALA A 174 -21.54 13.48 -17.24
CA ALA A 174 -21.78 12.31 -16.43
C ALA A 174 -20.59 11.34 -16.50
N GLY A 175 -20.21 10.76 -15.36
CA GLY A 175 -19.05 9.88 -15.23
C GLY A 175 -17.71 10.60 -15.00
N THR A 176 -17.64 11.93 -15.11
CA THR A 176 -16.43 12.67 -14.70
C THR A 176 -16.19 12.49 -13.21
N VAL A 177 -14.96 12.07 -12.85
CA VAL A 177 -14.51 12.00 -11.46
C VAL A 177 -14.16 13.40 -10.97
N ILE A 178 -14.78 13.81 -9.88
CA ILE A 178 -14.63 15.15 -9.31
C ILE A 178 -13.30 15.25 -8.57
N GLY A 179 -12.37 16.04 -9.11
CA GLY A 179 -11.13 16.45 -8.46
C GLY A 179 -11.16 17.91 -8.01
N SER A 180 -10.00 18.46 -7.62
CA SER A 180 -9.90 19.86 -7.17
C SER A 180 -10.23 20.87 -8.27
N ARG A 181 -9.96 20.53 -9.54
CA ARG A 181 -10.25 21.39 -10.69
C ARG A 181 -11.75 21.47 -10.96
N GLU A 182 -12.41 20.31 -10.93
CA GLU A 182 -13.86 20.18 -11.11
C GLU A 182 -14.60 20.91 -9.98
N ILE A 183 -14.14 20.77 -8.73
CA ILE A 183 -14.68 21.52 -7.59
C ILE A 183 -14.54 23.04 -7.82
N GLY A 184 -13.37 23.51 -8.26
CA GLY A 184 -13.16 24.92 -8.54
C GLY A 184 -14.11 25.48 -9.60
N MET A 185 -14.35 24.72 -10.67
CA MET A 185 -15.26 25.12 -11.73
C MET A 185 -16.73 25.14 -11.27
N LEU A 186 -17.17 24.10 -10.55
CA LEU A 186 -18.52 24.06 -9.96
C LEU A 186 -18.76 25.22 -8.99
N ALA A 187 -17.76 25.51 -8.13
CA ALA A 187 -17.80 26.62 -7.19
C ALA A 187 -17.84 27.99 -7.89
N ALA A 188 -17.07 28.19 -8.96
CA ALA A 188 -17.08 29.42 -9.75
C ALA A 188 -18.46 29.73 -10.36
N CYS A 189 -19.24 28.67 -10.64
CA CYS A 189 -20.62 28.76 -11.10
C CYS A 189 -21.67 28.84 -9.97
N GLY A 190 -21.25 28.88 -8.70
CA GLY A 190 -22.14 28.95 -7.54
C GLY A 190 -22.88 27.64 -7.22
N ILE A 191 -22.39 26.50 -7.72
CA ILE A 191 -23.02 25.19 -7.51
C ILE A 191 -22.60 24.65 -6.14
N ALA A 192 -23.55 24.60 -5.20
CA ALA A 192 -23.28 24.15 -3.83
C ALA A 192 -23.45 22.63 -3.63
N GLU A 193 -24.28 21.99 -4.45
CA GLU A 193 -24.54 20.55 -4.41
C GLU A 193 -24.52 19.98 -5.83
N VAL A 194 -24.12 18.72 -5.96
CA VAL A 194 -24.06 18.01 -7.24
C VAL A 194 -24.61 16.59 -7.11
N ALA A 195 -25.30 16.14 -8.16
CA ALA A 195 -25.73 14.75 -8.28
C ALA A 195 -24.54 13.86 -8.65
N VAL A 196 -24.22 12.92 -7.77
CA VAL A 196 -23.09 11.99 -7.92
C VAL A 196 -23.57 10.54 -7.83
N ALA A 197 -22.77 9.63 -8.36
CA ALA A 197 -22.90 8.21 -8.06
C ALA A 197 -22.74 8.00 -6.54
N ARG A 198 -23.72 7.34 -5.94
CA ARG A 198 -23.67 6.97 -4.51
C ARG A 198 -22.58 5.93 -4.32
N ARG A 199 -21.77 6.13 -3.28
CA ARG A 199 -20.77 5.15 -2.89
C ARG A 199 -21.44 3.84 -2.46
N PRO A 200 -21.01 2.67 -2.98
CA PRO A 200 -21.57 1.40 -2.57
C PRO A 200 -21.21 1.12 -1.11
N ARG A 201 -22.21 0.75 -0.30
CA ARG A 201 -21.99 0.29 1.07
C ARG A 201 -21.56 -1.17 1.04
N VAL A 202 -20.43 -1.49 1.67
CA VAL A 202 -19.84 -2.83 1.67
C VAL A 202 -19.68 -3.30 3.11
N ALA A 203 -20.35 -4.38 3.45
CA ALA A 203 -20.17 -5.05 4.73
C ALA A 203 -18.93 -5.94 4.69
N ILE A 204 -18.15 -5.93 5.76
CA ILE A 204 -16.96 -6.78 5.93
C ILE A 204 -17.15 -7.64 7.17
N LEU A 205 -16.99 -8.95 7.00
CA LEU A 205 -16.96 -9.93 8.07
C LEU A 205 -15.64 -10.69 8.00
N SER A 206 -15.10 -11.05 9.15
CA SER A 206 -14.05 -12.07 9.24
C SER A 206 -14.62 -13.32 9.90
N THR A 207 -14.08 -14.50 9.58
CA THR A 207 -14.44 -15.75 10.25
C THR A 207 -13.20 -16.56 10.59
N GLY A 208 -13.23 -17.20 11.75
CA GLY A 208 -12.15 -18.02 12.25
C GLY A 208 -12.07 -17.93 13.76
N ASP A 209 -12.16 -19.07 14.44
CA ASP A 209 -12.07 -19.13 15.90
C ASP A 209 -10.74 -18.57 16.41
N GLU A 210 -9.66 -18.67 15.64
CA GLU A 210 -8.34 -18.17 15.99
C GLU A 210 -8.22 -16.64 16.02
N LEU A 211 -9.19 -15.91 15.45
CA LEU A 211 -9.09 -14.48 15.25
C LEU A 211 -9.38 -13.69 16.53
N VAL A 212 -8.53 -12.70 16.79
CA VAL A 212 -8.67 -11.72 17.87
C VAL A 212 -8.56 -10.32 17.26
N GLN A 213 -9.31 -9.35 17.77
CA GLN A 213 -9.29 -8.00 17.21
C GLN A 213 -8.04 -7.22 17.68
N PRO A 214 -7.43 -6.39 16.83
CA PRO A 214 -6.33 -5.51 17.24
C PRO A 214 -6.67 -4.69 18.49
N GLY A 215 -5.74 -4.62 19.44
CA GLY A 215 -5.93 -3.95 20.73
C GLY A 215 -6.41 -4.86 21.86
N GLN A 216 -6.88 -6.07 21.55
CA GLN A 216 -7.19 -7.10 22.55
C GLN A 216 -5.95 -7.95 22.88
N LEU A 217 -5.96 -8.64 24.02
CA LEU A 217 -4.87 -9.53 24.40
C LEU A 217 -4.85 -10.79 23.52
N LEU A 218 -3.69 -11.12 22.94
CA LEU A 218 -3.52 -12.32 22.13
C LEU A 218 -3.50 -13.58 23.03
N ARG A 219 -4.56 -14.38 22.95
CA ARG A 219 -4.64 -15.67 23.64
C ARG A 219 -3.76 -16.73 22.97
N PRO A 220 -3.41 -17.83 23.66
CA PRO A 220 -2.68 -18.94 23.03
C PRO A 220 -3.37 -19.45 21.77
N ALA A 221 -2.57 -19.74 20.74
CA ALA A 221 -3.00 -20.20 19.42
C ALA A 221 -3.91 -19.25 18.64
N ALA A 222 -4.09 -17.99 19.09
CA ALA A 222 -4.79 -16.97 18.32
C ALA A 222 -3.83 -16.12 17.48
N ILE A 223 -4.41 -15.46 16.48
CA ILE A 223 -3.77 -14.44 15.65
C ILE A 223 -4.67 -13.20 15.57
N TYR A 224 -4.09 -12.05 15.25
CA TYR A 224 -4.89 -10.85 15.03
C TYR A 224 -5.58 -10.88 13.67
N ASP A 225 -6.84 -10.43 13.63
CA ASP A 225 -7.53 -10.18 12.37
C ASP A 225 -6.86 -9.02 11.62
N THR A 226 -6.17 -9.39 10.55
CA THR A 226 -5.48 -8.45 9.67
C THR A 226 -6.32 -8.16 8.41
N ASN A 227 -7.09 -9.13 7.94
CA ASN A 227 -7.77 -9.01 6.65
C ASN A 227 -8.95 -8.05 6.75
N GLY A 228 -9.71 -8.07 7.86
CA GLY A 228 -10.79 -7.11 8.09
C GLY A 228 -10.30 -5.66 7.94
N ALA A 229 -9.17 -5.34 8.56
CA ALA A 229 -8.55 -4.01 8.48
C ALA A 229 -8.08 -3.66 7.06
N ILE A 230 -7.36 -4.58 6.39
CA ILE A 230 -6.81 -4.35 5.05
C ILE A 230 -7.94 -4.18 4.01
N VAL A 231 -8.96 -5.04 4.03
CA VAL A 231 -10.10 -5.00 3.09
C VAL A 231 -10.93 -3.73 3.30
N THR A 232 -11.16 -3.32 4.55
CA THR A 232 -11.84 -2.06 4.89
C THR A 232 -11.14 -0.87 4.23
N ALA A 233 -9.82 -0.76 4.38
CA ALA A 233 -9.05 0.31 3.75
C ALA A 233 -9.14 0.25 2.21
N ALA A 234 -8.98 -0.94 1.62
CA ALA A 234 -9.02 -1.13 0.18
C ALA A 234 -10.39 -0.78 -0.43
N ILE A 235 -11.50 -1.02 0.28
CA ILE A 235 -12.84 -0.60 -0.16
C ILE A 235 -12.94 0.93 -0.24
N ILE A 236 -12.48 1.63 0.81
CA ILE A 236 -12.52 3.09 0.89
C ILE A 236 -11.67 3.71 -0.24
N GLU A 237 -10.46 3.20 -0.45
CA GLU A 237 -9.57 3.64 -1.53
C GLU A 237 -10.17 3.49 -2.94
N ASN A 238 -11.13 2.58 -3.11
CA ASN A 238 -11.75 2.27 -4.40
C ASN A 238 -13.20 2.77 -4.51
N GLY A 239 -13.59 3.73 -3.65
CA GLY A 239 -14.83 4.48 -3.76
C GLY A 239 -16.03 3.88 -3.03
N GLY A 240 -15.83 2.85 -2.21
CA GLY A 240 -16.88 2.27 -1.36
C GLY A 240 -16.94 2.89 0.04
N GLU A 241 -18.06 2.64 0.72
CA GLU A 241 -18.25 2.90 2.14
C GLU A 241 -18.17 1.57 2.89
N ALA A 242 -17.17 1.41 3.75
CA ALA A 242 -16.88 0.14 4.43
C ALA A 242 -17.54 0.06 5.81
N GLU A 243 -18.24 -1.04 6.09
CA GLU A 243 -18.88 -1.34 7.37
C GLU A 243 -18.32 -2.66 7.92
N PHE A 244 -17.33 -2.58 8.81
CA PHE A 244 -16.74 -3.77 9.44
C PHE A 244 -17.60 -4.27 10.60
N LEU A 245 -18.19 -5.44 10.42
CA LEU A 245 -19.11 -6.07 11.37
C LEU A 245 -18.41 -7.01 12.37
N GLY A 246 -17.07 -7.13 12.29
CA GLY A 246 -16.24 -7.88 13.22
C GLY A 246 -15.87 -9.29 12.74
N ALA A 247 -15.20 -10.03 13.63
CA ALA A 247 -14.91 -11.45 13.45
C ALA A 247 -15.99 -12.30 14.11
N ILE A 248 -16.59 -13.19 13.35
CA ILE A 248 -17.59 -14.16 13.80
C ILE A 248 -16.88 -15.50 14.03
N ALA A 249 -17.27 -16.21 15.09
CA ALA A 249 -16.80 -17.57 15.33
C ALA A 249 -17.21 -18.51 14.18
N ASP A 250 -16.55 -19.66 14.03
CA ASP A 250 -16.89 -20.66 13.00
C ASP A 250 -18.17 -21.45 13.39
N ASP A 251 -19.27 -20.71 13.60
CA ASP A 251 -20.61 -21.20 13.88
C ASP A 251 -21.54 -20.83 12.70
N GLU A 252 -22.12 -21.86 12.07
CA GLU A 252 -22.94 -21.71 10.87
C GLU A 252 -24.16 -20.80 11.10
N THR A 253 -24.77 -20.84 12.29
CA THR A 253 -25.99 -20.07 12.59
C THR A 253 -25.66 -18.60 12.81
N LEU A 254 -24.59 -18.32 13.58
CA LEU A 254 -24.13 -16.95 13.81
C LEU A 254 -23.63 -16.31 12.52
N LEU A 255 -22.87 -17.05 11.71
CA LEU A 255 -22.36 -16.55 10.44
C LEU A 255 -23.51 -16.29 9.45
N GLU A 256 -24.48 -17.21 9.32
CA GLU A 256 -25.64 -16.97 8.45
C GLU A 256 -26.44 -15.73 8.88
N ALA A 257 -26.70 -15.56 10.18
CA ALA A 257 -27.41 -14.40 10.69
C ALA A 257 -26.66 -13.09 10.37
N ALA A 258 -25.34 -13.06 10.57
CA ALA A 258 -24.50 -11.90 10.24
C ALA A 258 -24.48 -11.60 8.73
N MET A 259 -24.37 -12.64 7.89
CA MET A 259 -24.41 -12.48 6.43
C MET A 259 -25.75 -11.95 5.94
N ARG A 260 -26.87 -12.40 6.53
CA ARG A 260 -28.22 -11.86 6.20
C ARG A 260 -28.35 -10.40 6.60
N GLN A 261 -27.96 -10.05 7.82
CA GLN A 261 -27.96 -8.67 8.30
C GLN A 261 -27.14 -7.76 7.38
N ALA A 262 -25.94 -8.19 6.99
CA ALA A 262 -25.08 -7.47 6.06
C ALA A 262 -25.76 -7.25 4.70
N LEU A 263 -26.42 -8.28 4.16
CA LEU A 263 -27.13 -8.19 2.89
C LEU A 263 -28.42 -7.36 2.97
N ASP A 264 -28.99 -7.15 4.15
CA ASP A 264 -30.15 -6.27 4.33
C ASP A 264 -29.74 -4.79 4.30
N THR A 265 -28.58 -4.44 4.88
CA THR A 265 -28.15 -3.04 5.06
C THR A 265 -27.13 -2.55 4.02
N CYS A 266 -26.40 -3.44 3.35
CA CYS A 266 -25.32 -3.09 2.42
C CYS A 266 -25.60 -3.55 0.98
N ASP A 267 -24.80 -3.05 0.04
CA ASP A 267 -24.88 -3.38 -1.39
C ASP A 267 -23.95 -4.54 -1.80
N MET A 268 -22.98 -4.87 -0.97
CA MET A 268 -21.98 -5.93 -1.16
C MET A 268 -21.59 -6.50 0.20
N LEU A 269 -21.26 -7.79 0.24
CA LEU A 269 -20.69 -8.46 1.40
C LEU A 269 -19.34 -9.07 1.03
N VAL A 270 -18.31 -8.78 1.84
CA VAL A 270 -17.00 -9.41 1.76
C VAL A 270 -16.73 -10.16 3.06
N LEU A 271 -16.62 -11.47 2.96
CA LEU A 271 -16.19 -12.36 4.04
C LEU A 271 -14.70 -12.66 3.86
N SER A 272 -13.91 -12.52 4.92
CA SER A 272 -12.51 -12.92 4.95
C SER A 272 -12.30 -14.15 5.82
N GLY A 273 -11.72 -15.20 5.23
CA GLY A 273 -11.61 -16.51 5.89
C GLY A 273 -12.75 -17.44 5.49
N GLY A 274 -12.73 -18.67 6.02
CA GLY A 274 -13.80 -19.65 5.77
C GLY A 274 -13.90 -20.17 4.33
N THR A 275 -12.77 -20.25 3.61
CA THR A 275 -12.67 -20.78 2.23
C THR A 275 -11.92 -22.12 2.12
N SER A 276 -11.74 -22.84 3.23
CA SER A 276 -10.85 -24.02 3.29
C SER A 276 -11.61 -25.32 2.98
N LYS A 277 -10.95 -26.36 2.49
CA LYS A 277 -11.57 -27.70 2.31
C LYS A 277 -11.83 -28.47 3.63
N GLY A 278 -11.72 -27.81 4.77
CA GLY A 278 -11.88 -28.44 6.08
C GLY A 278 -13.36 -28.58 6.47
N ALA A 279 -13.64 -29.45 7.43
CA ALA A 279 -14.99 -29.65 7.97
C ALA A 279 -15.67 -28.34 8.49
N GLY A 280 -14.87 -27.32 8.80
CA GLY A 280 -15.32 -25.99 9.27
C GLY A 280 -15.68 -24.98 8.17
N ASP A 281 -15.53 -25.27 6.88
CA ASP A 281 -16.01 -24.35 5.82
C ASP A 281 -17.53 -24.50 5.65
N VAL A 282 -18.21 -23.60 6.35
CA VAL A 282 -19.68 -23.46 6.36
C VAL A 282 -20.16 -22.41 5.37
N SER A 283 -19.28 -21.49 4.95
CA SER A 283 -19.61 -20.29 4.17
C SER A 283 -20.26 -20.61 2.83
N HIS A 284 -19.73 -21.60 2.08
CA HIS A 284 -20.29 -21.97 0.78
C HIS A 284 -21.68 -22.62 0.89
N ARG A 285 -21.99 -23.30 2.00
CA ARG A 285 -23.32 -23.90 2.27
C ARG A 285 -24.35 -22.82 2.59
N ILE A 286 -23.94 -21.80 3.34
CA ILE A 286 -24.79 -20.67 3.70
C ILE A 286 -25.21 -19.90 2.44
N ILE A 287 -24.30 -19.66 1.48
CA ILE A 287 -24.59 -18.90 0.24
C ILE A 287 -25.84 -19.41 -0.48
N GLY A 288 -26.01 -20.74 -0.58
CA GLY A 288 -27.17 -21.34 -1.25
C GLY A 288 -28.52 -20.97 -0.62
N ARG A 289 -28.53 -20.55 0.66
CA ARG A 289 -29.71 -20.12 1.42
C ARG A 289 -29.90 -18.60 1.45
N LEU A 290 -28.91 -17.81 1.02
CA LEU A 290 -28.96 -16.35 1.05
C LEU A 290 -29.71 -15.74 -0.15
N GLY A 291 -29.74 -16.43 -1.29
CA GLY A 291 -30.49 -16.01 -2.47
C GLY A 291 -29.91 -16.54 -3.77
N GLN A 292 -30.70 -16.47 -4.84
CA GLN A 292 -30.29 -16.86 -6.20
C GLN A 292 -29.52 -15.72 -6.90
N PRO A 293 -28.65 -16.02 -7.88
CA PRO A 293 -28.24 -17.35 -8.37
C PRO A 293 -27.28 -18.13 -7.44
N GLY A 294 -26.77 -17.51 -6.37
CA GLY A 294 -25.83 -18.14 -5.45
C GLY A 294 -24.40 -18.12 -5.99
N ILE A 295 -23.68 -19.23 -5.84
CA ILE A 295 -22.26 -19.35 -6.22
C ILE A 295 -22.10 -19.27 -7.74
N ILE A 296 -21.28 -18.32 -8.20
CA ILE A 296 -20.88 -18.16 -9.61
C ILE A 296 -19.55 -18.88 -9.87
N ALA A 297 -18.60 -18.73 -8.94
CA ALA A 297 -17.29 -19.35 -8.99
C ALA A 297 -16.87 -19.76 -7.58
N HIS A 298 -16.31 -20.96 -7.42
CA HIS A 298 -15.76 -21.42 -6.15
C HIS A 298 -14.48 -22.21 -6.42
N GLY A 299 -13.34 -21.51 -6.33
CA GLY A 299 -12.08 -22.00 -6.84
C GLY A 299 -11.71 -21.32 -8.15
N VAL A 300 -10.71 -20.45 -8.11
CA VAL A 300 -10.17 -19.76 -9.30
C VAL A 300 -8.72 -20.21 -9.52
N ALA A 301 -8.29 -20.36 -10.75
CA ALA A 301 -6.94 -20.76 -11.13
C ALA A 301 -5.90 -19.63 -10.89
N LEU A 302 -5.80 -19.17 -9.64
CA LEU A 302 -4.92 -18.10 -9.16
C LEU A 302 -3.91 -18.60 -8.14
N LYS A 303 -2.73 -17.98 -8.13
CA LYS A 303 -1.70 -18.16 -7.11
C LYS A 303 -1.10 -16.79 -6.74
N PRO A 304 -1.19 -16.33 -5.49
CA PRO A 304 -2.07 -16.84 -4.44
C PRO A 304 -3.56 -16.64 -4.78
N GLY A 305 -4.46 -17.31 -4.03
CA GLY A 305 -5.89 -17.00 -4.10
C GLY A 305 -6.82 -18.06 -4.65
N LYS A 306 -6.32 -19.29 -4.88
CA LYS A 306 -7.12 -20.42 -5.35
C LYS A 306 -8.52 -20.54 -4.73
N PRO A 307 -8.72 -20.49 -3.40
CA PRO A 307 -10.01 -20.80 -2.80
C PRO A 307 -11.03 -19.63 -2.84
N LEU A 308 -10.80 -18.59 -3.65
CA LEU A 308 -11.76 -17.49 -3.83
C LEU A 308 -13.15 -18.03 -4.21
N CYS A 309 -14.18 -17.55 -3.51
CA CYS A 309 -15.57 -17.76 -3.88
C CYS A 309 -16.24 -16.44 -4.28
N LEU A 310 -16.86 -16.43 -5.44
CA LEU A 310 -17.65 -15.33 -5.98
C LEU A 310 -19.11 -15.78 -6.09
N ALA A 311 -20.01 -15.05 -5.46
CA ALA A 311 -21.43 -15.36 -5.44
C ALA A 311 -22.28 -14.10 -5.63
N VAL A 312 -23.50 -14.29 -6.10
CA VAL A 312 -24.51 -13.24 -6.20
C VAL A 312 -25.77 -13.73 -5.50
N CYS A 313 -26.20 -13.02 -4.47
CA CYS A 313 -27.38 -13.35 -3.68
C CYS A 313 -28.37 -12.19 -3.75
N GLY A 314 -29.53 -12.41 -4.39
CA GLY A 314 -30.56 -11.36 -4.51
C GLY A 314 -30.05 -10.13 -5.28
N GLY A 315 -29.20 -10.33 -6.28
CA GLY A 315 -28.57 -9.26 -7.06
C GLY A 315 -27.40 -8.55 -6.37
N LYS A 316 -27.06 -8.92 -5.12
CA LYS A 316 -25.93 -8.34 -4.37
C LYS A 316 -24.70 -9.26 -4.43
N PRO A 317 -23.51 -8.74 -4.74
CA PRO A 317 -22.28 -9.51 -4.70
C PRO A 317 -21.91 -9.96 -3.28
N VAL A 318 -21.58 -11.24 -3.14
CA VAL A 318 -21.05 -11.88 -1.94
C VAL A 318 -19.70 -12.50 -2.30
N ILE A 319 -18.64 -12.07 -1.63
CA ILE A 319 -17.27 -12.49 -1.88
C ILE A 319 -16.76 -13.22 -0.65
N ILE A 320 -16.15 -14.40 -0.83
CA ILE A 320 -15.38 -15.06 0.22
C ILE A 320 -13.91 -15.07 -0.18
N LEU A 321 -13.12 -14.25 0.50
CA LEU A 321 -11.69 -14.09 0.28
C LEU A 321 -10.90 -15.17 1.04
N PRO A 322 -9.76 -15.62 0.47
CA PRO A 322 -8.84 -16.52 1.17
C PRO A 322 -8.40 -15.96 2.54
N GLY A 323 -8.21 -16.82 3.54
CA GLY A 323 -7.81 -16.39 4.90
C GLY A 323 -6.39 -15.80 5.02
N PHE A 324 -5.50 -16.06 4.05
CA PHE A 324 -4.14 -15.51 4.08
C PHE A 324 -4.09 -14.06 3.57
N PRO A 325 -3.43 -13.11 4.30
CA PRO A 325 -3.51 -11.68 3.97
C PRO A 325 -3.10 -11.30 2.55
N THR A 326 -1.97 -11.81 2.05
CA THR A 326 -1.54 -11.45 0.69
C THR A 326 -2.52 -12.03 -0.34
N SER A 327 -3.09 -13.21 -0.07
CA SER A 327 -4.04 -13.87 -0.96
C SER A 327 -5.37 -13.11 -1.02
N ALA A 328 -5.89 -12.71 0.15
CA ALA A 328 -7.10 -11.88 0.27
C ALA A 328 -6.92 -10.58 -0.50
N MET A 329 -5.78 -9.90 -0.29
CA MET A 329 -5.54 -8.60 -0.91
C MET A 329 -5.40 -8.69 -2.43
N PHE A 330 -4.63 -9.66 -2.93
CA PHE A 330 -4.50 -9.88 -4.37
C PHE A 330 -5.83 -10.18 -5.03
N THR A 331 -6.58 -11.12 -4.48
CA THR A 331 -7.89 -11.49 -5.03
C THR A 331 -8.88 -10.33 -4.94
N PHE A 332 -8.82 -9.52 -3.88
CA PHE A 332 -9.63 -8.30 -3.77
C PHE A 332 -9.30 -7.30 -4.88
N HIS A 333 -8.03 -6.94 -5.08
CA HIS A 333 -7.65 -5.98 -6.11
C HIS A 333 -7.88 -6.49 -7.54
N ASP A 334 -7.60 -7.77 -7.81
CA ASP A 334 -7.72 -8.32 -9.16
C ASP A 334 -9.18 -8.60 -9.57
N MET A 335 -10.02 -9.07 -8.63
CA MET A 335 -11.36 -9.57 -8.94
C MET A 335 -12.48 -8.68 -8.42
N ILE A 336 -12.28 -7.94 -7.32
CA ILE A 336 -13.35 -7.21 -6.63
C ILE A 336 -13.31 -5.72 -6.90
N VAL A 337 -12.13 -5.11 -6.95
CA VAL A 337 -11.98 -3.68 -7.27
C VAL A 337 -12.61 -3.29 -8.61
N PRO A 338 -12.50 -4.06 -9.71
CA PRO A 338 -13.18 -3.73 -10.97
C PRO A 338 -14.71 -3.60 -10.80
N VAL A 339 -15.31 -4.54 -10.07
CA VAL A 339 -16.76 -4.57 -9.79
C VAL A 339 -17.16 -3.42 -8.85
N LEU A 340 -16.40 -3.21 -7.77
CA LEU A 340 -16.66 -2.17 -6.78
C LEU A 340 -16.61 -0.76 -7.42
N ARG A 341 -15.59 -0.49 -8.24
CA ARG A 341 -15.45 0.80 -8.92
C ARG A 341 -16.59 1.03 -9.91
N ARG A 342 -16.99 0.01 -10.65
CA ARG A 342 -18.15 0.07 -11.56
C ARG A 342 -19.45 0.31 -10.80
N MET A 343 -19.63 -0.30 -9.62
CA MET A 343 -20.76 -0.02 -8.73
C MET A 343 -20.75 1.41 -8.18
N ALA A 344 -19.57 2.00 -8.00
CA ALA A 344 -19.38 3.39 -7.58
C ALA A 344 -19.44 4.42 -8.73
N GLY A 345 -19.72 3.98 -9.96
CA GLY A 345 -19.69 4.85 -11.15
C GLY A 345 -18.29 5.35 -11.52
N LEU A 346 -17.24 4.80 -10.92
CA LEU A 346 -15.86 5.19 -11.16
C LEU A 346 -15.28 4.47 -12.40
N PRO A 347 -14.36 5.11 -13.14
CA PRO A 347 -13.64 4.45 -14.21
C PRO A 347 -12.80 3.28 -13.67
N PRO A 348 -12.44 2.29 -14.51
CA PRO A 348 -11.48 1.26 -14.15
C PRO A 348 -10.22 1.87 -13.51
N ARG A 349 -9.64 1.15 -12.54
CA ARG A 349 -8.43 1.62 -11.87
C ARG A 349 -7.31 1.76 -12.91
N SER A 350 -6.69 2.93 -12.96
CA SER A 350 -5.49 3.15 -13.77
C SER A 350 -4.29 2.78 -12.93
N ASP A 351 -3.83 1.53 -13.07
CA ASP A 351 -2.63 1.09 -12.37
C ASP A 351 -1.39 1.58 -13.12
N ALA A 352 -0.50 2.25 -12.38
CA ALA A 352 0.81 2.59 -12.90
C ALA A 352 1.61 1.29 -13.13
N LYS A 353 2.22 1.19 -14.30
CA LYS A 353 3.00 0.03 -14.72
C LYS A 353 4.40 0.44 -15.11
N VAL A 354 5.37 -0.39 -14.77
CA VAL A 354 6.77 -0.19 -15.16
C VAL A 354 7.40 -1.48 -15.63
N THR A 355 8.35 -1.37 -16.56
CA THR A 355 9.15 -2.50 -17.00
C THR A 355 10.38 -2.64 -16.12
N ALA A 356 10.62 -3.84 -15.61
CA ALA A 356 11.78 -4.13 -14.77
C ALA A 356 12.39 -5.50 -15.08
N LYS A 357 13.71 -5.61 -14.89
CA LYS A 357 14.47 -6.84 -15.09
C LYS A 357 14.35 -7.75 -13.86
N ILE A 358 14.19 -9.05 -14.10
CA ILE A 358 14.13 -10.04 -13.02
C ILE A 358 15.55 -10.52 -12.68
N PRO A 359 16.05 -10.35 -11.45
CA PRO A 359 17.43 -10.69 -11.11
C PRO A 359 17.63 -12.19 -10.85
N VAL A 360 16.56 -12.91 -10.52
CA VAL A 360 16.60 -14.32 -10.12
C VAL A 360 15.44 -15.10 -10.72
N ARG A 361 15.66 -16.36 -11.07
CA ARG A 361 14.60 -17.22 -11.62
C ARG A 361 13.44 -17.33 -10.63
N ILE A 362 12.22 -17.12 -11.10
CA ILE A 362 10.99 -17.32 -10.33
C ILE A 362 10.32 -18.58 -10.87
N SER A 363 10.20 -19.61 -10.04
CA SER A 363 9.47 -20.83 -10.40
C SER A 363 7.97 -20.63 -10.20
N SER A 364 7.18 -21.14 -11.14
CA SER A 364 5.71 -21.08 -11.16
C SER A 364 5.13 -22.49 -11.37
N GLU A 365 3.81 -22.64 -11.20
CA GLU A 365 3.08 -23.89 -11.44
C GLU A 365 2.20 -23.77 -12.69
N LEU A 366 2.22 -24.78 -13.56
CA LEU A 366 1.30 -24.84 -14.70
C LEU A 366 -0.17 -24.87 -14.27
N GLY A 367 -1.01 -24.23 -15.07
CA GLY A 367 -2.46 -24.20 -14.91
C GLY A 367 -2.96 -23.16 -13.91
N ARG A 368 -2.11 -22.24 -13.43
CA ARG A 368 -2.53 -21.12 -12.57
C ARG A 368 -1.80 -19.84 -12.92
N THR A 369 -2.55 -18.75 -13.05
CA THR A 369 -1.96 -17.42 -13.14
C THR A 369 -1.35 -17.07 -11.78
N GLU A 370 -0.04 -16.82 -11.76
CA GLU A 370 0.71 -16.51 -10.54
C GLU A 370 1.05 -15.02 -10.45
N PHE A 371 0.68 -14.39 -9.35
CA PHE A 371 1.02 -13.02 -9.00
C PHE A 371 2.14 -13.01 -7.97
N VAL A 372 3.26 -12.36 -8.31
CA VAL A 372 4.45 -12.32 -7.47
C VAL A 372 4.71 -10.89 -7.06
N MET A 373 4.68 -10.63 -5.75
CA MET A 373 5.06 -9.33 -5.19
C MET A 373 6.54 -9.06 -5.42
N VAL A 374 6.86 -7.83 -5.81
CA VAL A 374 8.23 -7.40 -6.07
C VAL A 374 8.57 -6.10 -5.36
N SER A 375 9.83 -6.01 -4.96
CA SER A 375 10.45 -4.74 -4.57
C SER A 375 11.31 -4.25 -5.74
N LEU A 376 11.15 -2.98 -6.10
CA LEU A 376 11.89 -2.33 -7.16
C LEU A 376 13.17 -1.70 -6.61
N VAL A 377 14.27 -1.95 -7.30
CA VAL A 377 15.57 -1.32 -7.03
C VAL A 377 16.16 -0.80 -8.34
N GLU A 378 17.07 0.16 -8.23
CA GLU A 378 17.78 0.72 -9.38
C GLU A 378 19.06 -0.07 -9.69
N GLY A 379 19.09 -0.64 -10.89
CA GLY A 379 20.28 -1.25 -11.49
C GLY A 379 20.97 -0.31 -12.48
N ALA A 380 22.12 -0.75 -13.01
CA ALA A 380 22.87 0.01 -14.01
C ALA A 380 22.08 0.26 -15.32
N ASP A 381 21.25 -0.70 -15.72
CA ASP A 381 20.51 -0.70 -16.99
C ASP A 381 19.00 -0.41 -16.81
N GLY A 382 18.59 0.09 -15.64
CA GLY A 382 17.20 0.38 -15.30
C GLY A 382 16.69 -0.37 -14.06
N LEU A 383 15.36 -0.45 -13.91
CA LEU A 383 14.72 -1.04 -12.74
C LEU A 383 14.90 -2.56 -12.69
N ILE A 384 15.08 -3.07 -11.47
CA ILE A 384 15.17 -4.49 -11.16
C ILE A 384 14.06 -4.85 -10.18
N ALA A 385 13.30 -5.90 -10.49
CA ALA A 385 12.18 -6.37 -9.68
C ALA A 385 12.57 -7.62 -8.89
N TYR A 386 12.84 -7.44 -7.61
CA TYR A 386 13.19 -8.52 -6.69
C TYR A 386 11.93 -9.20 -6.15
N PRO A 387 11.74 -10.52 -6.35
CA PRO A 387 10.58 -11.22 -5.81
C PRO A 387 10.65 -11.29 -4.29
N THR A 388 9.55 -10.96 -3.61
CA THR A 388 9.44 -11.02 -2.15
C THR A 388 8.92 -12.40 -1.72
N GLY A 389 9.84 -13.33 -1.46
CA GLY A 389 9.55 -14.77 -1.34
C GLY A 389 9.12 -15.30 0.05
N LYS A 390 8.16 -14.68 0.74
CA LYS A 390 7.75 -15.15 2.09
C LYS A 390 6.45 -15.99 2.15
N GLY A 391 5.90 -16.41 1.01
CA GLY A 391 4.66 -17.20 0.96
C GLY A 391 3.40 -16.36 1.26
N SER A 392 2.22 -16.98 1.14
CA SER A 392 0.92 -16.28 1.17
C SER A 392 0.57 -15.61 2.51
N GLY A 393 1.21 -16.00 3.61
CA GLY A 393 0.93 -15.45 4.95
C GLY A 393 1.75 -14.22 5.34
N ALA A 394 2.62 -13.70 4.46
CA ALA A 394 3.62 -12.71 4.85
C ALA A 394 3.15 -11.26 4.73
N ILE A 395 2.65 -10.70 5.83
CA ILE A 395 2.21 -9.29 5.93
C ILE A 395 3.35 -8.31 5.60
N THR A 396 4.56 -8.57 6.09
CA THR A 396 5.72 -7.67 5.85
C THR A 396 6.06 -7.56 4.36
N SER A 397 5.90 -8.66 3.61
CA SER A 397 6.22 -8.66 2.19
C SER A 397 5.24 -7.82 1.40
N PHE A 398 3.97 -7.79 1.82
CA PHE A 398 2.96 -6.91 1.23
C PHE A 398 3.26 -5.44 1.51
N ALA A 399 3.49 -5.06 2.78
CA ALA A 399 3.74 -3.67 3.15
C ALA A 399 5.03 -3.08 2.53
N GLN A 400 5.99 -3.93 2.14
CA GLN A 400 7.29 -3.53 1.57
C GLN A 400 7.40 -3.75 0.06
N ALA A 401 6.37 -4.28 -0.59
CA ALA A 401 6.34 -4.46 -2.03
C ALA A 401 5.97 -3.14 -2.72
N ASP A 402 6.63 -2.86 -3.84
CA ASP A 402 6.30 -1.67 -4.66
C ASP A 402 5.21 -2.02 -5.68
N GLY A 403 5.04 -3.31 -5.97
CA GLY A 403 4.02 -3.82 -6.88
C GLY A 403 4.08 -5.33 -7.00
N PHE A 404 3.50 -5.83 -8.09
CA PHE A 404 3.51 -7.25 -8.43
C PHE A 404 3.67 -7.45 -9.93
N LEU A 405 4.19 -8.62 -10.30
CA LEU A 405 4.21 -9.11 -11.68
C LEU A 405 3.26 -10.29 -11.83
N ARG A 406 2.82 -10.52 -13.08
CA ARG A 406 1.97 -11.65 -13.46
C ARG A 406 2.79 -12.67 -14.24
N ILE A 407 2.74 -13.92 -13.81
CA ILE A 407 3.25 -15.08 -14.54
C ILE A 407 2.03 -15.82 -15.12
N ASP A 408 2.06 -16.05 -16.43
CA ASP A 408 0.99 -16.70 -17.17
C ASP A 408 0.77 -18.15 -16.71
N ALA A 409 -0.47 -18.64 -16.76
CA ALA A 409 -0.83 -19.99 -16.36
C ALA A 409 -0.11 -21.09 -17.18
N LEU A 410 0.36 -20.79 -18.39
CA LEU A 410 1.11 -21.70 -19.23
C LEU A 410 2.64 -21.62 -18.99
N ALA A 411 3.10 -20.75 -18.10
CA ALA A 411 4.52 -20.57 -17.80
C ALA A 411 4.92 -21.28 -16.50
N GLU A 412 5.89 -22.19 -16.61
CA GLU A 412 6.51 -22.90 -15.46
C GLU A 412 7.52 -22.04 -14.69
N GLN A 413 8.00 -20.96 -15.29
CA GLN A 413 8.99 -20.08 -14.68
C GLN A 413 9.06 -18.73 -15.40
N LEU A 414 9.53 -17.73 -14.67
CA LEU A 414 10.08 -16.50 -15.23
C LEU A 414 11.61 -16.56 -15.09
N PRO A 415 12.38 -16.58 -16.20
CA PRO A 415 13.82 -16.75 -16.13
C PRO A 415 14.53 -15.50 -15.60
N ALA A 416 15.69 -15.70 -14.97
CA ALA A 416 16.57 -14.60 -14.60
C ALA A 416 17.00 -13.82 -15.85
N GLY A 417 17.00 -12.50 -15.77
CA GLY A 417 17.30 -11.58 -16.86
C GLY A 417 16.10 -11.18 -17.73
N ALA A 418 14.94 -11.82 -17.58
CA ALA A 418 13.73 -11.44 -18.30
C ALA A 418 13.30 -10.01 -17.94
N GLN A 419 12.71 -9.31 -18.92
CA GLN A 419 11.98 -8.08 -18.69
C GLN A 419 10.52 -8.43 -18.39
N ALA A 420 9.96 -7.85 -17.33
CA ALA A 420 8.57 -8.07 -16.94
C ALA A 420 7.89 -6.73 -16.60
N GLU A 421 6.59 -6.68 -16.88
CA GLU A 421 5.74 -5.57 -16.46
C GLU A 421 5.36 -5.76 -14.99
N VAL A 422 5.65 -4.75 -14.19
CA VAL A 422 5.28 -4.65 -12.77
C VAL A 422 4.12 -3.68 -12.66
N THR A 423 3.00 -4.16 -12.12
CA THR A 423 1.86 -3.33 -11.73
C THR A 423 2.12 -2.79 -10.33
N LEU A 424 2.19 -1.47 -10.19
CA LEU A 424 2.53 -0.81 -8.94
C LEU A 424 1.33 -0.74 -7.99
N PHE A 425 1.58 -0.85 -6.69
CA PHE A 425 0.53 -0.59 -5.69
C PHE A 425 0.23 0.91 -5.53
N THR A 426 1.22 1.75 -5.80
CA THR A 426 1.13 3.21 -5.78
C THR A 426 1.28 3.81 -7.18
N PRO A 427 0.69 4.98 -7.48
CA PRO A 427 0.74 5.58 -8.81
C PRO A 427 2.14 6.05 -9.25
N HIS A 428 3.11 6.05 -8.34
CA HIS A 428 4.48 6.51 -8.60
C HIS A 428 5.50 5.45 -8.17
N VAL A 429 6.56 5.30 -8.97
CA VAL A 429 7.75 4.55 -8.57
C VAL A 429 8.52 5.39 -7.56
N ARG A 430 8.81 4.81 -6.40
CA ARG A 430 9.74 5.39 -5.43
C ARG A 430 10.98 4.52 -5.34
N VAL A 431 11.98 4.85 -6.13
CA VAL A 431 13.28 4.17 -6.07
C VAL A 431 13.92 4.46 -4.70
N PRO A 432 14.41 3.44 -3.98
CA PRO A 432 15.06 3.64 -2.70
C PRO A 432 16.43 4.34 -2.82
N ASP A 433 16.74 5.21 -1.88
CA ASP A 433 18.03 5.89 -1.78
C ASP A 433 19.17 4.92 -1.40
N LEU A 434 18.85 3.96 -0.52
CA LEU A 434 19.74 2.91 -0.03
C LEU A 434 19.12 1.51 -0.23
N VAL A 435 19.86 0.62 -0.87
CA VAL A 435 19.44 -0.76 -1.14
C VAL A 435 20.33 -1.73 -0.38
N ILE A 436 19.72 -2.54 0.48
CA ILE A 436 20.36 -3.57 1.29
C ILE A 436 19.76 -4.91 0.90
N VAL A 437 20.58 -5.83 0.38
CA VAL A 437 20.12 -7.15 -0.07
C VAL A 437 20.98 -8.23 0.57
N GLY A 438 20.40 -9.05 1.42
CA GLY A 438 21.14 -10.14 2.07
C GLY A 438 20.46 -10.70 3.31
N SER A 439 21.22 -10.87 4.38
CA SER A 439 20.76 -11.50 5.62
C SER A 439 19.92 -10.52 6.44
N HIS A 440 18.86 -11.00 7.08
CA HIS A 440 18.03 -10.17 7.96
C HIS A 440 18.58 -10.14 9.40
N CYS A 441 18.53 -8.98 10.06
CA CYS A 441 18.78 -8.82 11.49
C CYS A 441 18.00 -7.61 12.02
N THR A 442 17.42 -7.72 13.22
CA THR A 442 16.71 -6.59 13.87
C THR A 442 17.63 -5.43 14.22
N GLY A 443 18.94 -5.66 14.36
CA GLY A 443 19.92 -4.57 14.50
C GLY A 443 19.99 -3.66 13.27
N LEU A 444 19.62 -4.16 12.08
CA LEU A 444 19.59 -3.34 10.87
C LEU A 444 18.52 -2.25 10.96
N ASP A 445 17.38 -2.55 11.59
CA ASP A 445 16.29 -1.59 11.76
C ASP A 445 16.75 -0.42 12.66
N LEU A 446 17.59 -0.70 13.66
CA LEU A 446 18.15 0.31 14.55
C LEU A 446 19.11 1.25 13.82
N VAL A 447 19.96 0.71 12.95
CA VAL A 447 20.94 1.49 12.18
C VAL A 447 20.29 2.27 11.04
N THR A 448 19.18 1.77 10.48
CA THR A 448 18.47 2.44 9.38
C THR A 448 17.41 3.44 9.87
N ALA A 449 16.98 3.39 11.13
CA ALA A 449 16.00 4.33 11.69
C ALA A 449 16.41 5.82 11.61
N PRO A 450 17.68 6.23 11.87
CA PRO A 450 18.11 7.62 11.67
C PRO A 450 18.01 8.08 10.20
N LEU A 451 18.27 7.19 9.24
CA LEU A 451 18.19 7.50 7.81
C LEU A 451 16.74 7.79 7.41
N ALA A 452 15.80 6.98 7.88
CA ALA A 452 14.37 7.21 7.66
C ALA A 452 13.91 8.54 8.27
N ARG A 453 14.39 8.90 9.47
CA ARG A 453 14.13 10.21 10.11
C ARG A 453 14.69 11.39 9.30
N ALA A 454 15.78 11.17 8.57
CA ALA A 454 16.37 12.14 7.65
C ALA A 454 15.68 12.17 6.26
N GLY A 455 14.59 11.41 6.08
CA GLY A 455 13.82 11.38 4.83
C GLY A 455 14.35 10.43 3.76
N LEU A 456 15.41 9.66 4.05
CA LEU A 456 15.96 8.66 3.13
C LEU A 456 15.12 7.39 3.12
N VAL A 457 14.91 6.83 1.93
CA VAL A 457 14.21 5.58 1.71
C VAL A 457 15.20 4.43 1.70
N VAL A 458 15.11 3.57 2.72
CA VAL A 458 15.91 2.34 2.79
C VAL A 458 15.06 1.15 2.33
N ARG A 459 15.61 0.34 1.43
CA ARG A 459 15.02 -0.96 1.03
C ARG A 459 15.88 -2.09 1.56
N SER A 460 15.28 -2.97 2.35
CA SER A 460 15.93 -4.19 2.86
C SER A 460 15.26 -5.43 2.27
N ILE A 461 16.00 -6.23 1.52
CA ILE A 461 15.52 -7.44 0.85
C ILE A 461 16.23 -8.66 1.45
N ALA A 462 15.46 -9.48 2.17
CA ALA A 462 15.98 -10.64 2.88
C ALA A 462 16.10 -11.87 1.96
N VAL A 463 17.27 -12.07 1.36
CA VAL A 463 17.60 -13.21 0.49
C VAL A 463 18.68 -14.14 1.07
N GLY A 464 19.15 -13.87 2.30
CA GLY A 464 20.24 -14.58 2.95
C GLY A 464 21.63 -14.13 2.49
N SER A 465 22.69 -14.54 3.19
CA SER A 465 24.05 -14.02 2.97
C SER A 465 24.57 -14.28 1.55
N LEU A 466 24.42 -15.51 1.04
CA LEU A 466 24.89 -15.88 -0.30
C LEU A 466 24.11 -15.17 -1.41
N GLY A 467 22.79 -15.05 -1.25
CA GLY A 467 21.95 -14.28 -2.18
C GLY A 467 22.35 -12.80 -2.20
N GLY A 468 22.68 -12.24 -1.04
CA GLY A 468 23.18 -10.87 -0.90
C GLY A 468 24.51 -10.64 -1.60
N LEU A 469 25.49 -11.53 -1.39
CA LEU A 469 26.78 -11.46 -2.09
C LEU A 469 26.61 -11.56 -3.61
N ALA A 470 25.69 -12.41 -4.08
CA ALA A 470 25.40 -12.51 -5.51
C ALA A 470 24.77 -11.22 -6.06
N ALA A 471 23.86 -10.57 -5.32
CA ALA A 471 23.28 -9.28 -5.66
C ALA A 471 24.33 -8.16 -5.68
N ALA A 472 25.18 -8.09 -4.66
CA ALA A 472 26.28 -7.13 -4.56
C ALA A 472 27.27 -7.27 -5.73
N LYS A 473 27.61 -8.50 -6.11
CA LYS A 473 28.48 -8.78 -7.27
C LYS A 473 27.87 -8.29 -8.60
N ARG A 474 26.55 -8.32 -8.74
CA ARG A 474 25.83 -7.77 -9.89
C ARG A 474 25.61 -6.25 -9.80
N GLY A 475 26.02 -5.61 -8.71
CA GLY A 475 25.84 -4.17 -8.48
C GLY A 475 24.40 -3.76 -8.21
N GLU A 476 23.55 -4.68 -7.74
CA GLU A 476 22.11 -4.50 -7.56
C GLU A 476 21.72 -4.01 -6.15
N CYS A 477 22.71 -3.87 -5.26
CA CYS A 477 22.56 -3.30 -3.93
C CYS A 477 23.78 -2.46 -3.54
N ASP A 478 23.64 -1.66 -2.50
CA ASP A 478 24.75 -0.91 -1.90
C ASP A 478 25.46 -1.77 -0.83
N PHE A 479 24.68 -2.46 0.00
CA PHE A 479 25.20 -3.38 1.02
C PHE A 479 24.59 -4.77 0.91
N ALA A 480 25.42 -5.79 1.17
CA ALA A 480 25.00 -7.16 1.43
C ALA A 480 25.34 -7.57 2.86
N PRO A 481 24.36 -7.63 3.78
CA PRO A 481 24.60 -8.12 5.13
C PRO A 481 24.87 -9.63 5.14
N ILE A 482 25.96 -10.04 5.78
CA ILE A 482 26.50 -11.41 5.77
C ILE A 482 26.95 -11.86 7.16
N HIS A 483 26.84 -13.16 7.40
CA HIS A 483 27.30 -13.83 8.63
C HIS A 483 27.75 -15.25 8.31
N LEU A 484 28.65 -15.38 7.33
CA LEU A 484 29.13 -16.65 6.80
C LEU A 484 30.37 -17.10 7.57
N PHE A 485 30.30 -18.26 8.20
CA PHE A 485 31.42 -18.86 8.92
C PHE A 485 32.19 -19.82 8.01
N ASN A 486 33.51 -19.68 7.93
CA ASN A 486 34.38 -20.60 7.22
C ASN A 486 35.07 -21.53 8.23
N GLU A 487 34.74 -22.83 8.19
CA GLU A 487 35.30 -23.83 9.11
C GLU A 487 36.81 -24.04 8.95
N LYS A 488 37.36 -23.86 7.74
CA LYS A 488 38.77 -24.14 7.47
C LYS A 488 39.68 -23.03 8.01
N THR A 489 39.21 -21.79 7.93
CA THR A 489 39.98 -20.62 8.36
C THR A 489 39.54 -20.10 9.72
N GLU A 490 38.48 -20.66 10.31
CA GLU A 490 37.84 -20.22 11.56
C GLU A 490 37.55 -18.71 11.60
N THR A 491 37.25 -18.12 10.45
CA THR A 491 36.95 -16.69 10.31
C THR A 491 35.57 -16.48 9.68
N TYR A 492 34.96 -15.34 10.02
CA TYR A 492 33.71 -14.90 9.44
C TYR A 492 33.94 -13.99 8.23
N ASN A 493 33.04 -14.08 7.24
CA ASN A 493 32.78 -13.12 6.17
C ASN A 493 33.92 -12.87 5.17
N THR A 494 35.14 -12.55 5.62
CA THR A 494 36.30 -12.21 4.79
C THR A 494 36.58 -13.23 3.68
N PRO A 495 36.54 -14.55 3.90
CA PRO A 495 36.81 -15.54 2.84
C PRO A 495 35.79 -15.55 1.69
N TYR A 496 34.64 -14.90 1.86
CA TYR A 496 33.53 -14.90 0.89
C TYR A 496 33.44 -13.60 0.08
N LEU A 497 34.32 -12.63 0.33
CA LEU A 497 34.34 -11.36 -0.40
C LEU A 497 35.01 -11.53 -1.76
N ALA A 498 34.32 -11.05 -2.80
CA ALA A 498 34.86 -10.98 -4.15
C ALA A 498 35.49 -9.61 -4.42
N ASP A 499 36.26 -9.51 -5.51
CA ASP A 499 36.77 -8.24 -6.00
C ASP A 499 35.64 -7.22 -6.21
N GLY A 500 35.89 -5.96 -5.83
CA GLY A 500 34.89 -4.90 -5.86
C GLY A 500 34.03 -4.78 -4.60
N LEU A 501 34.14 -5.72 -3.64
CA LEU A 501 33.48 -5.64 -2.33
C LEU A 501 34.47 -5.21 -1.24
N GLU A 502 33.97 -4.48 -0.24
CA GLU A 502 34.67 -4.05 0.97
C GLU A 502 33.91 -4.57 2.18
N LEU A 503 34.61 -5.13 3.17
CA LEU A 503 33.97 -5.50 4.43
C LEU A 503 33.82 -4.27 5.31
N VAL A 504 32.60 -4.01 5.74
CA VAL A 504 32.28 -3.04 6.78
C VAL A 504 31.84 -3.82 8.00
N SER A 505 32.59 -3.69 9.09
CA SER A 505 32.26 -4.35 10.35
C SER A 505 30.95 -3.82 10.89
N GLY A 506 30.02 -4.72 11.21
CA GLY A 506 28.72 -4.36 11.78
C GLY A 506 28.72 -4.55 13.28
N TRP A 507 28.15 -5.66 13.72
CA TRP A 507 28.06 -6.01 15.14
C TRP A 507 28.14 -7.52 15.35
N ARG A 508 28.46 -7.90 16.58
CA ARG A 508 28.49 -9.29 17.01
C ARG A 508 27.19 -9.68 17.69
N ARG A 509 26.80 -10.94 17.48
CA ARG A 509 25.60 -11.55 18.07
C ARG A 509 26.04 -12.76 18.89
N MET A 510 25.75 -12.76 20.19
CA MET A 510 26.01 -13.94 21.02
C MET A 510 25.02 -15.05 20.65
N GLN A 511 25.52 -16.17 20.14
CA GLN A 511 24.77 -17.39 19.89
C GLN A 511 24.89 -18.34 21.08
N GLY A 512 23.84 -19.11 21.32
CA GLY A 512 23.78 -19.99 22.48
C GLY A 512 22.56 -20.91 22.50
N ILE A 513 22.57 -21.83 23.45
CA ILE A 513 21.47 -22.77 23.67
C ILE A 513 20.33 -22.02 24.38
N VAL A 514 19.13 -22.08 23.82
CA VAL A 514 17.91 -21.55 24.41
C VAL A 514 17.05 -22.68 24.96
N PHE A 515 16.47 -22.46 26.13
CA PHE A 515 15.66 -23.43 26.87
C PHE A 515 14.67 -22.69 27.78
N ARG A 516 13.71 -23.38 28.41
CA ARG A 516 12.80 -22.75 29.37
C ARG A 516 13.47 -22.63 30.76
N LYS A 517 13.27 -21.50 31.44
CA LYS A 517 13.78 -21.29 32.81
C LYS A 517 13.26 -22.37 33.76
N GLY A 518 14.09 -22.84 34.69
CA GLY A 518 13.76 -23.95 35.60
C GLY A 518 14.04 -25.35 35.04
N ASP A 519 14.44 -25.49 33.77
CA ASP A 519 14.80 -26.78 33.19
C ASP A 519 16.20 -27.21 33.64
N ARG A 520 16.24 -28.18 34.56
CA ARG A 520 17.47 -28.71 35.17
C ARG A 520 18.41 -29.39 34.18
N ARG A 521 17.95 -29.73 32.98
CA ARG A 521 18.80 -30.29 31.91
C ARG A 521 19.73 -29.23 31.29
N PHE A 522 19.50 -27.96 31.58
CA PHE A 522 20.23 -26.84 30.97
C PHE A 522 20.71 -25.82 32.02
N GLU A 523 19.91 -25.54 33.05
CA GLU A 523 20.17 -24.47 33.99
C GLU A 523 21.48 -24.66 34.78
N GLY A 524 22.37 -23.68 34.68
CA GLY A 524 23.69 -23.70 35.34
C GLY A 524 24.76 -24.56 34.64
N LEU A 525 24.46 -25.16 33.49
CA LEU A 525 25.39 -26.01 32.76
C LEU A 525 26.15 -25.26 31.65
N SER A 526 27.32 -25.79 31.25
CA SER A 526 27.97 -25.40 30.00
C SER A 526 27.17 -25.86 28.78
N ALA A 527 27.49 -25.34 27.58
CA ALA A 527 26.81 -25.75 26.36
C ALA A 527 27.00 -27.26 26.07
N GLU A 528 28.20 -27.78 26.29
CA GLU A 528 28.55 -29.20 26.12
C GLU A 528 27.86 -30.09 27.15
N GLU A 529 27.79 -29.65 28.41
CA GLU A 529 27.10 -30.36 29.49
C GLU A 529 25.60 -30.42 29.24
N ALA A 530 25.00 -29.31 28.81
CA ALA A 530 23.59 -29.22 28.48
C ALA A 530 23.21 -30.12 27.29
N VAL A 531 24.01 -30.14 26.22
CA VAL A 531 23.78 -31.05 25.09
C VAL A 531 23.89 -32.51 25.54
N ARG A 532 24.88 -32.85 26.37
CA ARG A 532 25.01 -34.21 26.90
C ARG A 532 23.80 -34.60 27.77
N ALA A 533 23.32 -33.69 28.61
CA ALA A 533 22.14 -33.91 29.45
C ALA A 533 20.88 -34.07 28.60
N ALA A 534 20.70 -33.25 27.56
CA ALA A 534 19.58 -33.35 26.62
C ALA A 534 19.61 -34.68 25.84
N LEU A 535 20.78 -35.13 25.37
CA LEU A 535 20.93 -36.41 24.67
C LEU A 535 20.70 -37.63 25.56
N ALA A 536 20.88 -37.50 26.88
CA ALA A 536 20.63 -38.57 27.84
C ALA A 536 19.14 -38.75 28.18
N ASP A 537 18.30 -37.77 27.84
CA ASP A 537 16.86 -37.79 28.08
C ASP A 537 16.09 -37.90 26.77
N PHE A 538 15.55 -39.09 26.48
CA PHE A 538 14.76 -39.35 25.26
C PHE A 538 13.48 -38.51 25.15
N ALA A 539 12.99 -37.91 26.25
CA ALA A 539 11.86 -37.01 26.21
C ALA A 539 12.25 -35.55 25.86
N CYS A 540 13.55 -35.24 25.74
CA CYS A 540 14.06 -33.91 25.45
C CYS A 540 14.12 -33.64 23.94
N ILE A 541 13.15 -32.90 23.43
CA ILE A 541 12.98 -32.60 22.00
C ILE A 541 13.74 -31.34 21.61
N MET A 542 14.49 -31.43 20.51
CA MET A 542 15.21 -30.32 19.92
C MET A 542 14.36 -29.55 18.89
N VAL A 543 14.64 -28.27 18.71
CA VAL A 543 14.40 -27.53 17.46
C VAL A 543 15.74 -27.03 16.89
N ASN A 544 16.02 -27.35 15.64
CA ASN A 544 17.30 -27.04 15.00
C ASN A 544 17.21 -25.78 14.09
N ARG A 545 18.32 -25.36 13.49
CA ARG A 545 18.37 -24.31 12.46
C ARG A 545 18.48 -24.93 11.08
N ASN A 546 17.98 -24.21 10.06
CA ASN A 546 18.10 -24.61 8.67
C ASN A 546 19.54 -24.91 8.25
N GLN A 547 19.71 -25.91 7.39
CA GLN A 547 21.00 -26.22 6.76
C GLN A 547 21.59 -25.00 6.06
N GLY A 548 22.92 -24.91 6.09
CA GLY A 548 23.69 -23.80 5.51
C GLY A 548 23.77 -22.53 6.37
N ALA A 549 23.11 -22.47 7.52
CA ALA A 549 23.30 -21.37 8.49
C ALA A 549 24.58 -21.56 9.32
N GLY A 550 25.30 -20.48 9.65
CA GLY A 550 26.44 -20.55 10.56
C GLY A 550 26.09 -21.16 11.92
N THR A 551 24.91 -20.84 12.46
CA THR A 551 24.36 -21.46 13.67
C THR A 551 24.21 -22.97 13.55
N ARG A 552 23.89 -23.49 12.34
CA ARG A 552 23.74 -24.92 12.11
C ARG A 552 25.07 -25.66 12.23
N ILE A 553 26.15 -25.06 11.72
CA ILE A 553 27.51 -25.59 11.88
C ILE A 553 27.88 -25.71 13.36
N LEU A 554 27.60 -24.67 14.15
CA LEU A 554 27.92 -24.64 15.57
C LEU A 554 27.17 -25.71 16.38
N ILE A 555 25.86 -25.83 16.16
CA ILE A 555 25.07 -26.83 16.89
C ILE A 555 25.39 -28.26 16.45
N ASP A 556 25.66 -28.51 15.16
CA ASP A 556 26.08 -29.83 14.68
C ASP A 556 27.46 -30.22 15.26
N ARG A 557 28.37 -29.25 15.46
CA ARG A 557 29.65 -29.46 16.15
C ARG A 557 29.44 -29.90 17.60
N LEU A 558 28.52 -29.25 18.32
CA LEU A 558 28.18 -29.62 19.70
C LEU A 558 27.51 -31.00 19.79
N LEU A 559 26.69 -31.36 18.79
CA LEU A 559 26.02 -32.66 18.74
C LEU A 559 26.98 -33.82 18.45
N GLY A 560 28.16 -33.56 17.88
CA GLY A 560 29.17 -34.60 17.63
C GLY A 560 28.68 -35.75 16.72
N GLY A 561 27.74 -35.46 15.81
CA GLY A 561 27.12 -36.43 14.92
C GLY A 561 25.82 -37.07 15.43
N ALA A 562 25.37 -36.74 16.66
CA ALA A 562 24.08 -37.18 17.16
C ALA A 562 22.90 -36.48 16.45
N THR A 563 21.79 -37.21 16.28
CA THR A 563 20.54 -36.69 15.70
C THR A 563 19.38 -36.91 16.68
N PRO A 564 19.23 -36.05 17.70
CA PRO A 564 18.16 -36.17 18.69
C PRO A 564 16.77 -35.96 18.07
N ASP A 565 15.73 -36.33 18.81
CA ASP A 565 14.35 -36.08 18.39
C ASP A 565 14.12 -34.59 18.14
N GLY A 566 13.48 -34.27 17.02
CA GLY A 566 13.30 -32.90 16.54
C GLY A 566 14.48 -32.29 15.76
N TYR A 567 15.59 -33.01 15.54
CA TYR A 567 16.73 -32.56 14.72
C TYR A 567 16.33 -32.07 13.30
N TRP A 568 15.31 -32.69 12.72
CA TRP A 568 14.80 -32.36 11.38
C TRP A 568 13.80 -31.18 11.38
N ASN A 569 13.37 -30.70 12.54
CA ASN A 569 12.61 -29.46 12.65
C ASN A 569 13.56 -28.26 12.51
N GLN A 570 13.57 -27.65 11.32
CA GLN A 570 14.60 -26.71 10.88
C GLN A 570 14.01 -25.35 10.45
N PRO A 571 13.43 -24.57 11.37
CA PRO A 571 13.00 -23.21 11.08
C PRO A 571 14.15 -22.34 10.54
N ARG A 572 13.80 -21.30 9.78
CA ARG A 572 14.74 -20.38 9.11
C ARG A 572 15.15 -19.16 9.95
N SER A 573 14.44 -18.86 11.04
CA SER A 573 14.73 -17.71 11.90
C SER A 573 15.05 -18.11 13.34
N HIS A 574 15.84 -17.28 14.01
CA HIS A 574 16.13 -17.38 15.44
C HIS A 574 14.86 -17.27 16.29
N ASN A 575 13.92 -16.39 15.92
CA ASN A 575 12.64 -16.24 16.62
C ASN A 575 11.78 -17.50 16.55
N ALA A 576 11.81 -18.23 15.44
CA ALA A 576 11.04 -19.47 15.31
C ALA A 576 11.57 -20.60 16.20
N VAL A 577 12.89 -20.64 16.45
CA VAL A 577 13.50 -21.55 17.45
C VAL A 577 13.00 -21.18 18.86
N ALA A 578 13.13 -19.90 19.26
CA ALA A 578 12.68 -19.45 20.57
C ALA A 578 11.17 -19.65 20.77
N ALA A 579 10.36 -19.37 19.74
CA ALA A 579 8.92 -19.61 19.79
C ALA A 579 8.58 -21.09 19.97
N ALA A 580 9.30 -22.01 19.31
CA ALA A 580 9.09 -23.45 19.51
C ALA A 580 9.38 -23.87 20.95
N VAL A 581 10.43 -23.32 21.56
CA VAL A 581 10.77 -23.59 22.97
C VAL A 581 9.75 -23.00 23.94
N ALA A 582 9.35 -21.74 23.74
CA ALA A 582 8.37 -21.05 24.57
C ALA A 582 6.97 -21.68 24.48
N GLN A 583 6.59 -22.22 23.32
CA GLN A 583 5.31 -22.86 23.06
C GLN A 583 5.31 -24.37 23.38
N HIS A 584 6.36 -24.89 24.02
CA HIS A 584 6.49 -26.31 24.36
C HIS A 584 6.45 -27.27 23.15
N ARG A 585 6.75 -26.77 21.93
CA ARG A 585 6.91 -27.63 20.73
C ARG A 585 8.30 -28.27 20.66
N ALA A 586 9.25 -27.74 21.41
CA ALA A 586 10.59 -28.28 21.63
C ALA A 586 11.05 -27.87 23.03
N ASP A 587 12.03 -28.57 23.60
CA ASP A 587 12.65 -28.24 24.89
C ASP A 587 13.80 -27.25 24.75
N TRP A 588 14.56 -27.37 23.66
CA TRP A 588 15.77 -26.58 23.46
C TRP A 588 16.14 -26.40 21.98
N GLY A 589 17.04 -25.47 21.71
CA GLY A 589 17.64 -25.25 20.39
C GLY A 589 18.74 -24.20 20.44
N MET A 590 19.26 -23.77 19.30
CA MET A 590 20.28 -22.70 19.23
C MET A 590 19.70 -21.41 18.63
N THR A 591 19.85 -20.30 19.36
CA THR A 591 19.39 -18.96 18.94
C THR A 591 20.39 -17.87 19.34
N ILE A 592 20.04 -16.60 19.17
CA ILE A 592 20.85 -15.45 19.63
C ILE A 592 20.31 -14.89 20.95
N ALA A 593 21.19 -14.37 21.80
CA ALA A 593 20.86 -13.86 23.14
C ALA A 593 19.70 -12.84 23.14
N PRO A 594 19.67 -11.82 22.25
CA PRO A 594 18.54 -10.87 22.19
C PRO A 594 17.18 -11.54 22.00
N VAL A 595 17.13 -12.60 21.19
CA VAL A 595 15.88 -13.34 20.90
C VAL A 595 15.45 -14.20 22.09
N ALA A 596 16.40 -14.86 22.75
CA ALA A 596 16.10 -15.63 23.96
C ALA A 596 15.58 -14.71 25.09
N HIS A 597 16.23 -13.56 25.31
CA HIS A 597 15.84 -12.59 26.33
C HIS A 597 14.47 -11.97 26.04
N ALA A 598 14.20 -11.57 24.79
CA ALA A 598 12.91 -11.04 24.38
C ALA A 598 11.77 -12.06 24.56
N SER A 599 12.09 -13.36 24.50
CA SER A 599 11.13 -14.46 24.72
C SER A 599 11.05 -14.90 26.20
N ASN A 600 11.77 -14.22 27.11
CA ASN A 600 11.89 -14.59 28.53
C ASN A 600 12.39 -16.03 28.77
N LEU A 601 13.26 -16.53 27.91
CA LEU A 601 13.82 -17.89 27.98
C LEU A 601 15.19 -17.90 28.68
N GLY A 602 15.60 -19.09 29.13
CA GLY A 602 16.96 -19.36 29.58
C GLY A 602 17.92 -19.39 28.39
N PHE A 603 19.18 -19.00 28.62
CA PHE A 603 20.19 -18.90 27.56
C PHE A 603 21.57 -19.29 28.08
N ILE A 604 22.23 -20.25 27.42
CA ILE A 604 23.63 -20.62 27.66
C ILE A 604 24.46 -20.03 26.52
N PRO A 605 25.31 -19.01 26.75
CA PRO A 605 26.15 -18.43 25.72
C PRO A 605 27.17 -19.46 25.20
N PHE A 606 27.46 -19.42 23.91
CA PHE A 606 28.38 -20.37 23.27
C PHE A 606 29.43 -19.68 22.38
N ALA A 607 29.00 -18.88 21.40
CA ALA A 607 29.92 -18.28 20.44
C ALA A 607 29.42 -16.94 19.91
N GLU A 608 30.33 -16.00 19.65
CA GLU A 608 30.01 -14.75 18.94
C GLU A 608 29.93 -15.00 17.44
N GLU A 609 28.84 -14.52 16.82
CA GLU A 609 28.67 -14.45 15.38
C GLU A 609 28.97 -13.04 14.88
N HIS A 610 29.64 -12.91 13.74
CA HIS A 610 29.87 -11.62 13.11
C HIS A 610 28.79 -11.35 12.07
N TYR A 611 28.02 -10.28 12.29
CA TYR A 611 27.08 -9.76 11.31
C TYR A 611 27.65 -8.48 10.71
N ASP A 612 28.23 -8.62 9.52
CA ASP A 612 28.94 -7.56 8.81
C ASP A 612 28.28 -7.26 7.46
N PHE A 613 28.79 -6.24 6.78
CA PHE A 613 28.27 -5.80 5.50
C PHE A 613 29.34 -5.90 4.42
N ALA A 614 29.04 -6.60 3.33
CA ALA A 614 29.80 -6.46 2.09
C ALA A 614 29.28 -5.22 1.34
N LEU A 615 30.05 -4.13 1.40
CA LEU A 615 29.81 -2.88 0.69
C LEU A 615 30.29 -2.98 -0.75
N VAL A 616 29.45 -2.58 -1.71
CA VAL A 616 29.87 -2.43 -3.11
C VAL A 616 30.72 -1.16 -3.24
N LYS A 617 32.03 -1.31 -3.48
CA LYS A 617 33.00 -0.19 -3.46
C LYS A 617 32.62 0.97 -4.37
N ALA A 618 32.12 0.68 -5.57
CA ALA A 618 31.69 1.69 -6.55
C ALA A 618 30.54 2.58 -6.04
N ARG A 619 29.75 2.11 -5.07
CA ARG A 619 28.60 2.81 -4.49
C ARG A 619 28.94 3.55 -3.19
N LYS A 620 30.18 3.43 -2.69
CA LYS A 620 30.63 3.99 -1.39
C LYS A 620 30.34 5.48 -1.24
N GLN A 621 30.49 6.26 -2.31
CA GLN A 621 30.34 7.72 -2.26
C GLN A 621 28.88 8.21 -2.37
N ARG A 622 27.89 7.30 -2.49
CA ARG A 622 26.48 7.70 -2.50
C ARG A 622 26.10 8.32 -1.14
N PRO A 623 25.33 9.43 -1.12
CA PRO A 623 24.93 10.08 0.13
C PRO A 623 24.27 9.15 1.14
N ALA A 624 23.35 8.29 0.69
CA ALA A 624 22.65 7.35 1.56
C ALA A 624 23.57 6.25 2.12
N VAL A 625 24.64 5.89 1.40
CA VAL A 625 25.66 4.94 1.86
C VAL A 625 26.51 5.57 2.94
N GLN A 626 26.94 6.83 2.76
CA GLN A 626 27.65 7.58 3.80
C GLN A 626 26.79 7.76 5.04
N ALA A 627 25.51 8.14 4.89
CA ALA A 627 24.58 8.26 6.00
C ALA A 627 24.42 6.94 6.78
N PHE A 628 24.42 5.78 6.10
CA PHE A 628 24.41 4.48 6.76
C PHE A 628 25.69 4.21 7.56
N LEU A 629 26.86 4.48 6.98
CA LEU A 629 28.15 4.31 7.65
C LEU A 629 28.26 5.23 8.87
N ASP A 630 27.83 6.48 8.75
CA ASP A 630 27.79 7.45 9.84
C ASP A 630 26.84 6.98 10.95
N ALA A 631 25.64 6.50 10.60
CA ALA A 631 24.69 5.97 11.57
C ALA A 631 25.25 4.74 12.30
N LEU A 632 25.92 3.82 11.57
CA LEU A 632 26.56 2.64 12.14
C LEU A 632 27.71 3.00 13.09
N ALA A 633 28.50 4.03 12.77
CA ALA A 633 29.62 4.49 13.58
C ALA A 633 29.22 5.45 14.73
N SER A 634 28.01 6.02 14.67
CA SER A 634 27.53 7.01 15.62
C SER A 634 27.39 6.46 17.04
N ASN A 635 27.61 7.31 18.05
CA ASN A 635 27.39 6.94 19.44
C ASN A 635 25.93 6.53 19.71
N GLU A 636 24.96 7.19 19.05
CA GLU A 636 23.53 6.84 19.16
C GLU A 636 23.27 5.43 18.59
N GLY A 637 23.77 5.14 17.39
CA GLY A 637 23.60 3.83 16.76
C GLY A 637 24.26 2.69 17.54
N ARG A 638 25.48 2.91 18.03
CA ARG A 638 26.19 1.93 18.86
C ARG A 638 25.46 1.67 20.19
N ALA A 639 25.02 2.72 20.87
CA ALA A 639 24.24 2.59 22.11
C ALA A 639 22.91 1.84 21.88
N ALA A 640 22.21 2.13 20.77
CA ALA A 640 20.97 1.42 20.43
C ALA A 640 21.20 -0.07 20.19
N LEU A 641 22.28 -0.43 19.48
CA LEU A 641 22.68 -1.82 19.26
C LEU A 641 23.04 -2.53 20.58
N GLU A 642 23.79 -1.88 21.48
CA GLU A 642 24.14 -2.41 22.80
C GLU A 642 22.91 -2.63 23.68
N GLN A 643 21.98 -1.68 23.72
CA GLN A 643 20.71 -1.80 24.44
C GLN A 643 19.86 -2.97 23.90
N ALA A 644 19.93 -3.23 22.60
CA ALA A 644 19.29 -4.38 21.97
C ALA A 644 20.04 -5.71 22.18
N GLY A 645 21.16 -5.71 22.91
CA GLY A 645 21.94 -6.91 23.23
C GLY A 645 22.92 -7.35 22.13
N PHE A 646 23.24 -6.46 21.19
CA PHE A 646 24.32 -6.65 20.23
C PHE A 646 25.61 -6.02 20.73
N ARG A 647 26.75 -6.42 20.17
CA ARG A 647 28.04 -5.79 20.46
C ARG A 647 28.57 -5.10 19.19
N PRO A 648 28.46 -3.77 19.06
CA PRO A 648 29.00 -3.04 17.92
C PRO A 648 30.50 -3.32 17.73
N ALA A 649 30.95 -3.32 16.48
CA ALA A 649 32.36 -3.48 16.14
C ALA A 649 33.24 -2.35 16.67
#